data_AF-A0AAE0SK74-F1
#
_entry.id   AF-A0AAE0SK74-F1
#
_cell.length_a   1.000
_cell.length_b   1.000
_cell.length_c   1.000
_cell.angle_alpha   90.00
_cell.angle_beta   90.00
_cell.angle_gamma   90.00
#
_symmetry.space_group_name_H-M   'P 1'
#
loop_
_entity.id
_entity.type
_entity.pdbx_description
1 polymer ?
#
loop_
_entity_poly.entity_id
_entity_poly.type
_entity_poly.pdbx_seq_one_letter_code
_entity_poly.pdbx_strand_id
1 'polypeptide(L)'
;MDSTYMQPGMRVVRGPDWSYQGKQDGGEGYVGTIVYVPKQDASDGMVTVVWDTGREVRYRAGLNGKYDLRVLDNATAGVIQECITCDACSQEPIQGTRWKCTTCADFDMCTSCYMKGKHDIAHPFVRMDTSKSVAVALPARMHTKPIQSQGIFPGAEVMRGPHWRWRNDDGGEGQAGTVSKMTDWNGKVNYYHGGVEVRWQVTKKIGTYRLGGEGSVDLVLTQPGKGDVYYPSHLAVVDVISPGEIILKRSDKVRVNLDLKSFEQMQDNKIYGNWNPGMAQCTKEIGTVIDLLFGGKTVRVQYVDSKIWAVNRQALVRVHSFSRGDAVEILGEYNAVKTLQEGHGGWNDDMKDALGKLGRIVLIVKDGDLKVKVPSGHIWILNPTCCMPCENVKRAQEAPVVSADEMKESEEENASVEELARNMDMLANALAQLFVGFLRGEPGATQGEITLVQAAAGGDLEAVKAILGKSPDKVNMQREGKTGLHLASYEGHKEVVSFLLQKGANIEIEDNEENTALHYAAFGKENETLTILLNKGAKIEKQNKKGHTALHVAIARANIPCIKTLINKGAKVTTKDNQEETPMHVAIIQNQEQPAIVELVLGSKTADFTITNKGGFNVLHFAALKNFRRAVEVIIPRGKHMINFAMNEGFTALHIAAYNDHVEIASILIREAGAEINVRDKNQRTPLHLAVVRGHMRVVELLLTVGCDLFAEDDQGNTALHLVQMRTAGLPDLLSKLLGVKIKDEATLQISSLLIEAGGDIGKKNKAGKTPLDLCTDESTKNYLRKIAEQAKTKSFVTTQKGITLPPYWEKMDKKESLKRVLLNSTDTLQQREMESVEKIFKHTLPQSQIVRIERIQNPFLWEHYFLTRRRFEMQYGPGCANELDLFHGTMPKVIEPICSQNFDFRLAGDRVGTLFGKGAYFARNAKYSDGYSATDEKGLKYMFRAKVLAGNMTVGNRSYTRPPPVNPADATSRLYDSCVDNVISPNIFCIFDQNQYYPEYLIIYK
;
A
#
# COMPACT_ATOMS: atom_id res chain seq x y z
N MET A 1 -4.02 -23.98 -9.48
CA MET A 1 -3.95 -22.71 -10.22
C MET A 1 -4.04 -21.61 -9.20
N ASP A 2 -3.03 -20.75 -9.18
CA ASP A 2 -2.96 -19.64 -8.24
C ASP A 2 -4.08 -18.65 -8.50
N SER A 3 -4.84 -18.41 -7.45
CA SER A 3 -6.01 -17.54 -7.36
C SER A 3 -5.58 -16.08 -7.35
N THR A 4 -5.15 -15.57 -8.49
CA THR A 4 -5.08 -14.13 -8.73
C THR A 4 -6.49 -13.63 -9.07
N TYR A 5 -6.94 -12.59 -8.38
CA TYR A 5 -8.28 -11.99 -8.51
C TYR A 5 -8.53 -11.40 -9.91
N MET A 6 -7.48 -11.13 -10.69
CA MET A 6 -7.52 -10.57 -12.05
C MET A 6 -6.64 -11.39 -12.99
N GLN A 7 -7.17 -11.75 -14.17
CA GLN A 7 -6.46 -12.51 -15.19
C GLN A 7 -6.71 -11.92 -16.59
N PRO A 8 -5.73 -12.00 -17.51
CA PRO A 8 -5.98 -11.73 -18.92
C PRO A 8 -7.12 -12.59 -19.45
N GLY A 9 -7.97 -11.99 -20.28
CA GLY A 9 -9.14 -12.61 -20.89
C GLY A 9 -10.48 -12.11 -20.36
N MET A 10 -10.51 -11.43 -19.22
CA MET A 10 -11.73 -10.85 -18.65
C MET A 10 -12.35 -9.80 -19.57
N ARG A 11 -13.68 -9.86 -19.72
CA ARG A 11 -14.48 -8.89 -20.47
C ARG A 11 -14.87 -7.73 -19.56
N VAL A 12 -14.69 -6.50 -20.03
CA VAL A 12 -14.85 -5.27 -19.22
C VAL A 12 -15.67 -4.19 -19.92
N VAL A 13 -16.23 -3.29 -19.12
CA VAL A 13 -16.89 -2.05 -19.53
C VAL A 13 -16.31 -0.87 -18.72
N ARG A 14 -16.66 0.36 -19.08
CA ARG A 14 -16.22 1.56 -18.34
C ARG A 14 -16.60 1.54 -16.85
N GLY A 15 -15.69 2.01 -16.01
CA GLY A 15 -15.77 2.10 -14.56
C GLY A 15 -16.29 3.45 -14.04
N PRO A 16 -16.38 3.59 -12.70
CA PRO A 16 -16.91 4.81 -12.06
C PRO A 16 -16.04 6.05 -12.26
N ASP A 17 -14.73 5.90 -12.38
CA ASP A 17 -13.79 7.03 -12.47
C ASP A 17 -13.38 7.37 -13.91
N TRP A 18 -14.13 6.87 -14.90
CA TRP A 18 -13.84 7.10 -16.31
C TRP A 18 -13.79 8.60 -16.64
N SER A 19 -12.58 9.11 -16.90
CA SER A 19 -12.34 10.55 -17.13
C SER A 19 -11.71 10.85 -18.49
N TYR A 20 -11.72 9.90 -19.41
CA TYR A 20 -11.06 10.04 -20.72
C TYR A 20 -11.95 10.77 -21.72
N GLN A 21 -11.41 11.81 -22.37
CA GLN A 21 -12.09 12.57 -23.42
C GLN A 21 -12.25 11.71 -24.70
N GLY A 22 -13.44 11.75 -25.29
CA GLY A 22 -13.82 10.98 -26.48
C GLY A 22 -14.39 9.58 -26.17
N LYS A 23 -15.04 8.96 -27.16
CA LYS A 23 -15.59 7.59 -27.09
C LYS A 23 -14.46 6.54 -27.25
N GLN A 24 -13.46 6.53 -26.37
CA GLN A 24 -12.32 5.63 -26.50
C GLN A 24 -12.71 4.14 -26.46
N ASP A 25 -13.73 3.83 -25.67
CA ASP A 25 -14.38 2.52 -25.56
C ASP A 25 -15.49 2.30 -26.60
N GLY A 26 -15.88 3.33 -27.35
CA GLY A 26 -17.04 3.31 -28.25
C GLY A 26 -18.31 3.94 -27.66
N GLY A 27 -18.38 4.12 -26.33
CA GLY A 27 -19.55 4.63 -25.63
C GLY A 27 -19.92 3.78 -24.41
N GLU A 28 -20.82 4.27 -23.56
CA GLU A 28 -21.32 3.49 -22.42
C GLU A 28 -22.03 2.21 -22.91
N GLY A 29 -21.66 1.08 -22.31
CA GLY A 29 -22.14 -0.24 -22.73
C GLY A 29 -21.23 -0.98 -23.72
N TYR A 30 -20.25 -0.31 -24.33
CA TYR A 30 -19.28 -1.02 -25.19
C TYR A 30 -18.32 -1.89 -24.37
N VAL A 31 -17.99 -3.06 -24.90
CA VAL A 31 -17.20 -4.09 -24.22
C VAL A 31 -15.76 -4.15 -24.75
N GLY A 32 -14.81 -4.46 -23.87
CA GLY A 32 -13.42 -4.74 -24.22
C GLY A 32 -12.88 -5.96 -23.48
N THR A 33 -11.65 -6.34 -23.80
CA THR A 33 -10.96 -7.50 -23.20
C THR A 33 -9.67 -7.06 -22.54
N ILE A 34 -9.44 -7.45 -21.29
CA ILE A 34 -8.12 -7.27 -20.64
C ILE A 34 -7.13 -8.26 -21.29
N VAL A 35 -6.08 -7.76 -21.93
CA VAL A 35 -5.05 -8.59 -22.58
C VAL A 35 -3.77 -8.66 -21.77
N TYR A 36 -3.57 -7.72 -20.83
CA TYR A 36 -2.42 -7.68 -19.94
C TYR A 36 -2.79 -7.17 -18.55
N VAL A 37 -2.33 -7.89 -17.54
CA VAL A 37 -2.42 -7.54 -16.11
C VAL A 37 -0.99 -7.50 -15.55
N PRO A 38 -0.56 -6.40 -14.91
CA PRO A 38 0.76 -6.33 -14.29
C PRO A 38 0.89 -7.34 -13.14
N LYS A 39 2.09 -7.87 -12.92
CA LYS A 39 2.37 -8.74 -11.76
C LYS A 39 2.27 -7.93 -10.46
N GLN A 40 1.87 -8.57 -9.35
CA GLN A 40 1.63 -7.92 -8.04
C GLN A 40 2.79 -7.04 -7.55
N ASP A 41 4.03 -7.38 -7.91
CA ASP A 41 5.23 -6.65 -7.46
C ASP A 41 5.68 -5.53 -8.43
N ALA A 42 4.98 -5.38 -9.56
CA ALA A 42 5.30 -4.44 -10.63
C ALA A 42 4.23 -3.35 -10.82
N SER A 43 3.24 -3.25 -9.92
CA SER A 43 1.97 -2.57 -10.19
C SER A 43 2.13 -1.05 -10.36
N ASP A 44 2.25 -0.60 -11.61
CA ASP A 44 1.95 0.78 -12.00
C ASP A 44 0.44 1.10 -11.90
N GLY A 45 -0.37 0.17 -11.39
CA GLY A 45 -1.80 0.31 -11.18
C GLY A 45 -2.61 0.38 -12.48
N MET A 46 -2.05 -0.09 -13.60
CA MET A 46 -2.65 0.05 -14.93
C MET A 46 -2.77 -1.29 -15.65
N VAL A 47 -3.92 -1.55 -16.27
CA VAL A 47 -4.17 -2.74 -17.12
C VAL A 47 -4.29 -2.36 -18.59
N THR A 48 -3.98 -3.28 -19.51
CA THR A 48 -4.17 -3.05 -20.96
C THR A 48 -5.45 -3.72 -21.43
N VAL A 49 -6.31 -2.94 -22.10
CA VAL A 49 -7.57 -3.38 -22.68
C VAL A 49 -7.53 -3.22 -24.20
N VAL A 50 -7.93 -4.26 -24.91
CA VAL A 50 -8.31 -4.17 -26.32
C VAL A 50 -9.83 -4.09 -26.38
N TRP A 51 -10.35 -2.92 -26.73
CA TRP A 51 -11.78 -2.74 -26.96
C TRP A 51 -12.23 -3.52 -28.19
N ASP A 52 -13.49 -3.95 -28.22
CA ASP A 52 -14.04 -4.67 -29.38
C ASP A 52 -13.93 -3.85 -30.67
N THR A 53 -13.93 -2.52 -30.57
CA THR A 53 -13.67 -1.58 -31.68
C THR A 53 -12.24 -1.62 -32.22
N GLY A 54 -11.34 -2.40 -31.61
CA GLY A 54 -9.96 -2.64 -32.02
C GLY A 54 -8.93 -1.72 -31.37
N ARG A 55 -9.36 -0.78 -30.51
CA ARG A 55 -8.46 0.15 -29.84
C ARG A 55 -7.79 -0.50 -28.62
N GLU A 56 -6.46 -0.52 -28.60
CA GLU A 56 -5.67 -0.98 -27.45
C GLU A 56 -5.19 0.20 -26.61
N VAL A 57 -5.57 0.23 -25.32
CA VAL A 57 -5.25 1.35 -24.40
C VAL A 57 -5.03 0.82 -22.98
N ARG A 58 -4.23 1.55 -22.19
CA ARG A 58 -4.02 1.28 -20.76
C ARG A 58 -4.94 2.13 -19.87
N TYR A 59 -5.49 1.53 -18.82
CA TYR A 59 -6.47 2.15 -17.91
C TYR A 59 -6.13 1.94 -16.45
N ARG A 60 -6.55 2.87 -15.57
CA ARG A 60 -6.31 2.78 -14.12
C ARG A 60 -7.17 1.68 -13.51
N ALA A 61 -6.50 0.80 -12.78
CA ALA A 61 -7.07 -0.33 -12.06
C ALA A 61 -6.68 -0.26 -10.58
N GLY A 62 -7.07 0.83 -9.91
CA GLY A 62 -6.75 1.12 -8.51
C GLY A 62 -5.67 2.18 -8.32
N LEU A 63 -5.05 2.69 -9.39
CA LEU A 63 -4.01 3.73 -9.31
C LEU A 63 -4.60 5.00 -8.69
N ASN A 64 -4.01 5.48 -7.59
CA ASN A 64 -4.51 6.61 -6.80
C ASN A 64 -5.98 6.43 -6.32
N GLY A 65 -6.43 5.19 -6.13
CA GLY A 65 -7.80 4.87 -5.74
C GLY A 65 -8.83 5.12 -6.85
N LYS A 66 -8.41 5.18 -8.12
CA LYS A 66 -9.27 5.40 -9.28
C LYS A 66 -9.47 4.11 -10.08
N TYR A 67 -10.71 3.88 -10.50
CA TYR A 67 -11.16 2.67 -11.18
C TYR A 67 -11.85 2.99 -12.51
N ASP A 68 -11.12 2.81 -13.61
CA ASP A 68 -11.61 3.14 -14.94
C ASP A 68 -12.42 2.01 -15.59
N LEU A 69 -12.44 0.81 -15.00
CA LEU A 69 -13.03 -0.38 -15.61
C LEU A 69 -13.85 -1.18 -14.60
N ARG A 70 -14.87 -1.87 -15.11
CA ARG A 70 -15.68 -2.88 -14.40
C ARG A 70 -15.63 -4.22 -15.13
N VAL A 71 -15.60 -5.31 -14.38
CA VAL A 71 -15.66 -6.68 -14.90
C VAL A 71 -17.10 -7.01 -15.28
N LEU A 72 -17.33 -7.23 -16.57
CA LEU A 72 -18.62 -7.67 -17.12
C LEU A 72 -18.74 -9.20 -17.08
N ASP A 73 -17.69 -9.91 -17.50
CA ASP A 73 -17.62 -11.37 -17.48
C ASP A 73 -16.17 -11.82 -17.26
N ASN A 74 -15.96 -12.71 -16.29
CA ASN A 74 -14.67 -13.33 -16.00
C ASN A 74 -14.63 -14.83 -16.31
N ALA A 75 -15.74 -15.42 -16.77
CA ALA A 75 -15.78 -16.80 -17.27
C ALA A 75 -14.83 -16.98 -18.48
N THR A 76 -14.68 -15.93 -19.30
CA THR A 76 -13.77 -15.87 -20.45
C THR A 76 -12.29 -15.97 -20.08
N ALA A 77 -11.94 -15.70 -18.82
CA ALA A 77 -10.60 -15.91 -18.28
C ALA A 77 -10.41 -17.29 -17.61
N GLY A 78 -11.43 -18.14 -17.63
CA GLY A 78 -11.39 -19.49 -17.06
C GLY A 78 -11.80 -19.58 -15.58
N VAL A 79 -12.47 -18.55 -15.04
CA VAL A 79 -12.97 -18.56 -13.66
C VAL A 79 -14.21 -19.45 -13.55
N ILE A 80 -14.24 -20.35 -12.56
CA ILE A 80 -15.39 -21.20 -12.22
C ILE A 80 -15.60 -21.27 -10.70
N GLN A 81 -16.81 -21.63 -10.31
CA GLN A 81 -17.24 -21.80 -8.93
C GLN A 81 -17.58 -23.28 -8.73
N GLU A 82 -16.56 -24.07 -8.38
CA GLU A 82 -16.66 -25.51 -8.24
C GLU A 82 -17.78 -25.91 -7.26
N CYS A 83 -18.53 -26.95 -7.59
CA CYS A 83 -19.61 -27.51 -6.77
C CYS A 83 -20.78 -26.56 -6.46
N ILE A 84 -20.95 -25.47 -7.22
CA ILE A 84 -22.11 -24.57 -7.11
C ILE A 84 -22.93 -24.61 -8.38
N THR A 85 -24.23 -24.84 -8.23
CA THR A 85 -25.21 -24.87 -9.31
C THR A 85 -25.98 -23.56 -9.34
N CYS A 86 -26.24 -23.03 -10.53
CA CYS A 86 -27.16 -21.91 -10.70
C CYS A 86 -28.61 -22.40 -10.59
N ASP A 87 -29.35 -21.97 -9.59
CA ASP A 87 -30.74 -22.39 -9.37
C ASP A 87 -31.70 -21.90 -10.46
N ALA A 88 -31.32 -20.86 -11.20
CA ALA A 88 -32.16 -20.27 -12.24
C ALA A 88 -32.03 -20.94 -13.62
N CYS A 89 -30.88 -21.54 -13.94
CA CYS A 89 -30.64 -22.18 -15.25
C CYS A 89 -30.00 -23.58 -15.17
N SER A 90 -29.82 -24.11 -13.96
CA SER A 90 -29.20 -25.41 -13.69
C SER A 90 -27.77 -25.56 -14.21
N GLN A 91 -27.07 -24.45 -14.45
CA GLN A 91 -25.66 -24.44 -14.85
C GLN A 91 -24.78 -24.91 -13.68
N GLU A 92 -23.97 -25.96 -13.91
CA GLU A 92 -23.03 -26.50 -12.94
C GLU A 92 -21.70 -26.91 -13.60
N PRO A 93 -20.54 -26.49 -13.05
CA PRO A 93 -20.39 -25.43 -12.05
C PRO A 93 -20.79 -24.06 -12.61
N ILE A 94 -21.14 -23.10 -11.75
CA ILE A 94 -21.29 -21.70 -12.17
C ILE A 94 -19.98 -21.23 -12.82
N GLN A 95 -20.09 -20.73 -14.06
CA GLN A 95 -18.97 -20.16 -14.81
C GLN A 95 -18.88 -18.66 -14.51
N GLY A 96 -17.72 -18.22 -14.05
CA GLY A 96 -17.46 -16.83 -13.65
C GLY A 96 -17.97 -16.47 -12.24
N THR A 97 -18.38 -15.22 -12.08
CA THR A 97 -18.86 -14.66 -10.80
C THR A 97 -20.12 -15.38 -10.29
N ARG A 98 -20.12 -15.69 -8.99
CA ARG A 98 -21.26 -16.25 -8.25
C ARG A 98 -22.08 -15.13 -7.60
N TRP A 99 -23.40 -15.24 -7.69
CA TRP A 99 -24.35 -14.30 -7.11
C TRP A 99 -25.28 -15.04 -6.15
N LYS A 100 -25.02 -14.95 -4.85
CA LYS A 100 -25.81 -15.63 -3.80
C LYS A 100 -26.89 -14.69 -3.27
N CYS A 101 -28.15 -15.13 -3.27
CA CYS A 101 -29.24 -14.38 -2.65
C CYS A 101 -29.04 -14.36 -1.13
N THR A 102 -29.25 -13.21 -0.50
CA THR A 102 -29.14 -13.10 0.97
C THR A 102 -30.47 -13.26 1.68
N THR A 103 -31.59 -13.16 0.97
CA THR A 103 -32.94 -13.36 1.52
C THR A 103 -33.34 -14.83 1.52
N CYS A 104 -32.97 -15.56 0.48
CA CYS A 104 -33.33 -16.97 0.32
C CYS A 104 -32.21 -17.87 0.86
N ALA A 105 -32.60 -18.93 1.57
CA ALA A 105 -31.68 -19.98 1.96
C ALA A 105 -31.12 -20.68 0.71
N ASP A 106 -29.80 -20.71 0.59
CA ASP A 106 -29.06 -21.44 -0.44
C ASP A 106 -29.54 -21.28 -1.88
N PHE A 107 -29.81 -20.02 -2.28
CA PHE A 107 -30.10 -19.67 -3.67
C PHE A 107 -28.92 -18.96 -4.34
N ASP A 108 -28.42 -19.51 -5.43
CA ASP A 108 -27.23 -19.09 -6.17
C ASP A 108 -27.53 -18.90 -7.67
N MET A 109 -26.94 -17.86 -8.27
CA MET A 109 -27.07 -17.56 -9.69
C MET A 109 -25.73 -17.32 -10.37
N CYS A 110 -25.66 -17.67 -11.66
CA CYS A 110 -24.61 -17.23 -12.56
C CYS A 110 -24.84 -15.79 -13.05
N THR A 111 -23.79 -15.17 -13.59
CA THR A 111 -23.84 -13.79 -14.10
C THR A 111 -24.94 -13.56 -15.13
N SER A 112 -25.13 -14.45 -16.11
CA SER A 112 -26.17 -14.24 -17.13
C SER A 112 -27.59 -14.24 -16.53
N CYS A 113 -27.89 -15.15 -15.60
CA CYS A 113 -29.19 -15.17 -14.93
C CYS A 113 -29.40 -13.93 -14.05
N TYR A 114 -28.38 -13.54 -13.29
CA TYR A 114 -28.42 -12.36 -12.45
C TYR A 114 -28.71 -11.10 -13.26
N MET A 115 -28.00 -10.92 -14.37
CA MET A 115 -28.12 -9.72 -15.20
C MET A 115 -29.44 -9.65 -15.96
N LYS A 116 -30.00 -10.80 -16.36
CA LYS A 116 -31.35 -10.90 -16.98
C LYS A 116 -32.51 -10.67 -16.01
N GLY A 117 -32.23 -10.33 -14.75
CA GLY A 117 -33.28 -10.11 -13.75
C GLY A 117 -34.03 -11.39 -13.37
N LYS A 118 -33.40 -12.57 -13.49
CA LYS A 118 -33.95 -13.80 -12.91
C LYS A 118 -33.90 -13.74 -11.39
N HIS A 119 -34.81 -14.47 -10.72
CA HIS A 119 -35.11 -14.34 -9.28
C HIS A 119 -35.70 -12.96 -8.91
N ASP A 120 -36.21 -12.81 -7.70
CA ASP A 120 -36.76 -11.53 -7.24
C ASP A 120 -35.71 -10.41 -7.32
N ILE A 121 -36.07 -9.31 -7.98
CA ILE A 121 -35.23 -8.13 -8.13
C ILE A 121 -35.19 -7.27 -6.86
N ALA A 122 -36.15 -7.47 -5.94
CA ALA A 122 -36.19 -6.84 -4.62
C ALA A 122 -35.18 -7.47 -3.64
N HIS A 123 -34.71 -8.67 -3.92
CA HIS A 123 -33.78 -9.36 -3.02
C HIS A 123 -32.35 -8.82 -3.17
N PRO A 124 -31.66 -8.52 -2.05
CA PRO A 124 -30.23 -8.23 -2.03
C PRO A 124 -29.39 -9.49 -2.24
N PHE A 125 -28.22 -9.31 -2.83
CA PHE A 125 -27.30 -10.39 -3.19
C PHE A 125 -25.92 -10.18 -2.62
N VAL A 126 -25.13 -11.25 -2.59
CA VAL A 126 -23.70 -11.22 -2.37
C VAL A 126 -23.01 -11.67 -3.64
N ARG A 127 -22.04 -10.89 -4.09
CA ARG A 127 -21.18 -11.20 -5.24
C ARG A 127 -19.88 -11.84 -4.76
N MET A 128 -19.48 -12.93 -5.41
CA MET A 128 -18.18 -13.58 -5.20
C MET A 128 -17.51 -13.77 -6.55
N ASP A 129 -16.48 -12.96 -6.81
CA ASP A 129 -15.84 -12.88 -8.13
C ASP A 129 -15.02 -14.14 -8.47
N THR A 130 -14.44 -14.79 -7.46
CA THR A 130 -13.74 -16.09 -7.57
C THR A 130 -14.07 -16.95 -6.36
N SER A 131 -13.71 -18.24 -6.37
CA SER A 131 -13.91 -19.16 -5.24
C SER A 131 -13.15 -18.78 -3.96
N LYS A 132 -12.19 -17.85 -4.06
CA LYS A 132 -11.42 -17.32 -2.92
C LYS A 132 -11.67 -15.84 -2.65
N SER A 133 -12.56 -15.20 -3.41
CA SER A 133 -12.87 -13.79 -3.23
C SER A 133 -13.69 -13.58 -1.95
N VAL A 134 -13.45 -12.45 -1.28
CA VAL A 134 -14.33 -11.99 -0.20
C VAL A 134 -15.72 -11.70 -0.78
N ALA A 135 -16.75 -12.15 -0.09
CA ALA A 135 -18.14 -11.87 -0.40
C ALA A 135 -18.43 -10.35 -0.36
N VAL A 136 -18.93 -9.79 -1.46
CA VAL A 136 -19.31 -8.37 -1.57
C VAL A 136 -20.84 -8.27 -1.52
N ALA A 137 -21.38 -7.68 -0.46
CA ALA A 137 -22.82 -7.41 -0.36
C ALA A 137 -23.26 -6.36 -1.39
N LEU A 138 -24.40 -6.61 -2.04
CA LEU A 138 -24.98 -5.78 -3.07
C LEU A 138 -26.44 -5.43 -2.73
N PRO A 139 -26.88 -4.20 -3.05
CA PRO A 139 -28.27 -3.83 -2.89
C PRO A 139 -29.18 -4.62 -3.85
N ALA A 140 -30.48 -4.51 -3.62
CA ALA A 140 -31.49 -5.03 -4.53
C ALA A 140 -31.35 -4.44 -5.93
N ARG A 141 -31.65 -5.24 -6.97
CA ARG A 141 -31.61 -4.78 -8.36
C ARG A 141 -32.75 -3.82 -8.70
N MET A 142 -33.84 -3.83 -7.92
CA MET A 142 -35.07 -3.05 -8.16
C MET A 142 -34.81 -1.56 -8.43
N HIS A 143 -33.85 -0.95 -7.74
CA HIS A 143 -33.56 0.48 -7.84
C HIS A 143 -32.39 0.81 -8.78
N THR A 144 -31.78 -0.20 -9.42
CA THR A 144 -30.64 -0.02 -10.31
C THR A 144 -31.07 -0.11 -11.77
N LYS A 145 -30.85 0.95 -12.55
CA LYS A 145 -31.15 0.96 -13.99
C LYS A 145 -30.13 0.10 -14.75
N PRO A 146 -30.56 -0.94 -15.50
CA PRO A 146 -29.64 -1.75 -16.29
C PRO A 146 -29.21 -1.03 -17.57
N ILE A 147 -28.00 -1.35 -18.05
CA ILE A 147 -27.41 -0.85 -19.30
C ILE A 147 -27.28 -1.99 -20.30
N GLN A 148 -27.58 -1.71 -21.57
CA GLN A 148 -27.45 -2.66 -22.67
C GLN A 148 -25.98 -2.77 -23.11
N SER A 149 -25.37 -3.95 -23.03
CA SER A 149 -24.02 -4.16 -23.57
C SER A 149 -24.01 -4.20 -25.11
N GLN A 150 -22.93 -3.70 -25.71
CA GLN A 150 -22.70 -3.60 -27.15
C GLN A 150 -21.27 -4.01 -27.51
N GLY A 151 -21.07 -4.71 -28.62
CA GLY A 151 -19.76 -5.22 -28.98
C GLY A 151 -19.83 -6.42 -29.92
N ILE A 152 -18.85 -7.32 -29.81
CA ILE A 152 -18.80 -8.58 -30.54
C ILE A 152 -19.75 -9.58 -29.86
N PHE A 153 -21.02 -9.50 -30.24
CA PHE A 153 -22.13 -10.36 -29.82
C PHE A 153 -22.83 -10.95 -31.05
N PRO A 154 -23.74 -11.94 -30.91
CA PRO A 154 -24.50 -12.47 -32.05
C PRO A 154 -25.13 -11.37 -32.91
N GLY A 155 -24.91 -11.44 -34.23
CA GLY A 155 -25.34 -10.42 -35.20
C GLY A 155 -24.35 -9.28 -35.42
N ALA A 156 -23.24 -9.21 -34.68
CA ALA A 156 -22.16 -8.26 -34.95
C ALA A 156 -21.45 -8.55 -36.28
N GLU A 157 -20.98 -7.51 -36.95
CA GLU A 157 -20.03 -7.63 -38.06
C GLU A 157 -18.61 -7.38 -37.57
N VAL A 158 -17.68 -8.22 -38.03
CA VAL A 158 -16.30 -8.26 -37.56
C VAL A 158 -15.30 -8.46 -38.70
N MET A 159 -14.05 -8.11 -38.44
CA MET A 159 -12.87 -8.41 -39.26
C MET A 159 -11.77 -9.03 -38.39
N ARG A 160 -10.68 -9.50 -39.01
CA ARG A 160 -9.50 -9.96 -38.27
C ARG A 160 -8.96 -8.86 -37.33
N GLY A 161 -8.57 -9.26 -36.12
CA GLY A 161 -8.07 -8.40 -35.05
C GLY A 161 -6.58 -8.58 -34.73
N PRO A 162 -6.08 -7.91 -33.68
CA PRO A 162 -4.64 -7.77 -33.43
C PRO A 162 -3.93 -9.08 -33.06
N HIS A 163 -4.63 -10.08 -32.52
CA HIS A 163 -4.03 -11.38 -32.15
C HIS A 163 -4.27 -12.49 -33.18
N TRP A 164 -4.72 -12.13 -34.39
CA TRP A 164 -5.06 -13.08 -35.45
C TRP A 164 -3.88 -13.99 -35.83
N ARG A 165 -4.11 -15.32 -35.80
CA ARG A 165 -3.11 -16.34 -36.16
C ARG A 165 -3.62 -17.39 -37.16
N TRP A 166 -4.73 -17.10 -37.84
CA TRP A 166 -5.53 -18.08 -38.58
C TRP A 166 -5.36 -17.97 -40.10
N ARG A 167 -4.18 -17.53 -40.56
CA ARG A 167 -3.84 -17.34 -41.99
C ARG A 167 -4.95 -16.51 -42.69
N ASN A 168 -5.49 -17.00 -43.81
CA ASN A 168 -6.55 -16.34 -44.57
C ASN A 168 -7.88 -17.09 -44.47
N ASP A 169 -8.20 -17.61 -43.28
CA ASP A 169 -9.49 -18.25 -43.02
C ASP A 169 -10.70 -17.33 -43.31
N ASP A 170 -10.50 -16.03 -43.15
CA ASP A 170 -11.43 -14.94 -43.47
C ASP A 170 -11.45 -14.54 -44.96
N GLY A 171 -10.50 -15.03 -45.77
CA GLY A 171 -10.36 -14.70 -47.18
C GLY A 171 -9.37 -13.58 -47.48
N GLY A 172 -8.65 -13.07 -46.47
CA GLY A 172 -7.68 -11.99 -46.62
C GLY A 172 -7.96 -10.80 -45.70
N GLU A 173 -7.02 -9.87 -45.64
CA GLU A 173 -7.15 -8.69 -44.78
C GLU A 173 -8.33 -7.80 -45.21
N GLY A 174 -9.06 -7.29 -44.23
CA GLY A 174 -10.24 -6.42 -44.45
C GLY A 174 -11.54 -7.15 -44.81
N GLN A 175 -11.55 -8.48 -44.84
CA GLN A 175 -12.78 -9.23 -45.12
C GLN A 175 -13.72 -9.28 -43.91
N ALA A 176 -15.01 -9.06 -44.17
CA ALA A 176 -16.04 -9.04 -43.14
C ALA A 176 -16.58 -10.44 -42.85
N GLY A 177 -16.90 -10.67 -41.59
CA GLY A 177 -17.60 -11.85 -41.09
C GLY A 177 -18.75 -11.44 -40.17
N THR A 178 -19.74 -12.31 -40.04
CA THR A 178 -20.88 -12.10 -39.14
C THR A 178 -20.80 -13.09 -37.99
N VAL A 179 -20.92 -12.59 -36.76
CA VAL A 179 -20.92 -13.40 -35.54
C VAL A 179 -22.23 -14.17 -35.45
N SER A 180 -22.15 -15.51 -35.40
CA SER A 180 -23.33 -16.37 -35.25
C SER A 180 -23.69 -16.59 -33.79
N LYS A 181 -22.72 -16.93 -32.94
CA LYS A 181 -22.91 -17.20 -31.51
C LYS A 181 -21.62 -17.03 -30.71
N MET A 182 -21.79 -16.79 -29.40
CA MET A 182 -20.69 -16.94 -28.43
C MET A 182 -20.44 -18.43 -28.19
N THR A 183 -19.18 -18.82 -28.02
CA THR A 183 -18.77 -20.21 -27.81
C THR A 183 -17.66 -20.31 -26.76
N ASP A 184 -17.40 -21.51 -26.28
CA ASP A 184 -16.27 -21.76 -25.39
C ASP A 184 -14.98 -21.94 -26.20
N TRP A 185 -13.86 -21.54 -25.61
CA TRP A 185 -12.55 -21.77 -26.20
C TRP A 185 -11.79 -22.86 -25.42
N ASN A 186 -11.57 -24.00 -26.07
CA ASN A 186 -10.86 -25.14 -25.48
C ASN A 186 -9.34 -24.94 -25.62
N GLY A 187 -8.69 -24.52 -24.53
CA GLY A 187 -7.23 -24.38 -24.43
C GLY A 187 -6.64 -25.28 -23.34
N LYS A 188 -5.64 -24.77 -22.60
CA LYS A 188 -5.08 -25.44 -21.40
C LYS A 188 -6.10 -25.57 -20.24
N VAL A 189 -7.08 -24.67 -20.24
CA VAL A 189 -8.28 -24.65 -19.41
C VAL A 189 -9.47 -24.39 -20.33
N ASN A 190 -10.68 -24.64 -19.84
CA ASN A 190 -11.88 -24.26 -20.58
C ASN A 190 -12.17 -22.78 -20.35
N TYR A 191 -12.07 -21.96 -21.40
CA TYR A 191 -12.40 -20.53 -21.34
C TYR A 191 -13.85 -20.35 -21.80
N TYR A 192 -14.77 -20.39 -20.83
CA TYR A 192 -16.19 -20.29 -21.09
C TYR A 192 -16.55 -18.92 -21.69
N HIS A 193 -17.31 -18.91 -22.77
CA HIS A 193 -17.59 -17.71 -23.58
C HIS A 193 -16.34 -17.03 -24.18
N GLY A 194 -15.15 -17.64 -24.07
CA GLY A 194 -13.88 -17.07 -24.54
C GLY A 194 -13.65 -17.20 -26.05
N GLY A 195 -14.60 -17.80 -26.78
CA GLY A 195 -14.60 -17.98 -28.23
C GLY A 195 -15.84 -17.39 -28.89
N VAL A 196 -15.74 -17.11 -30.18
CA VAL A 196 -16.84 -16.63 -31.00
C VAL A 196 -16.84 -17.37 -32.33
N GLU A 197 -18.01 -17.88 -32.72
CA GLU A 197 -18.21 -18.47 -34.04
C GLU A 197 -18.55 -17.37 -35.06
N VAL A 198 -17.78 -17.30 -36.14
CA VAL A 198 -17.91 -16.31 -37.20
C VAL A 198 -18.12 -17.02 -38.53
N ARG A 199 -19.12 -16.55 -39.28
CA ARG A 199 -19.33 -16.91 -40.68
C ARG A 199 -18.76 -15.81 -41.57
N TRP A 200 -17.69 -16.12 -42.28
CA TRP A 200 -17.04 -15.17 -43.19
C TRP A 200 -17.86 -14.96 -44.47
N GLN A 201 -17.99 -13.71 -44.91
CA GLN A 201 -18.84 -13.38 -46.05
C GLN A 201 -18.24 -13.87 -47.38
N VAL A 202 -16.92 -13.82 -47.54
CA VAL A 202 -16.23 -14.22 -48.78
C VAL A 202 -15.98 -15.72 -48.84
N THR A 203 -15.30 -16.29 -47.85
CA THR A 203 -14.95 -17.72 -47.87
C THR A 203 -16.13 -18.64 -47.57
N LYS A 204 -17.23 -18.09 -47.02
CA LYS A 204 -18.37 -18.83 -46.45
C LYS A 204 -17.97 -19.81 -45.34
N LYS A 205 -16.71 -19.79 -44.91
CA LYS A 205 -16.18 -20.65 -43.85
C LYS A 205 -16.79 -20.20 -42.52
N ILE A 206 -17.17 -21.19 -41.71
CA ILE A 206 -17.54 -20.99 -40.31
C ILE A 206 -16.35 -21.42 -39.47
N GLY A 207 -15.83 -20.51 -38.66
CA GLY A 207 -14.69 -20.76 -37.78
C GLY A 207 -14.93 -20.19 -36.39
N THR A 208 -14.25 -20.76 -35.40
CA THR A 208 -14.24 -20.25 -34.03
C THR A 208 -12.95 -19.48 -33.79
N TYR A 209 -13.06 -18.30 -33.20
CA TYR A 209 -11.94 -17.37 -32.98
C TYR A 209 -11.93 -16.88 -31.53
N ARG A 210 -10.77 -16.45 -31.01
CA ARG A 210 -10.63 -16.07 -29.60
C ARG A 210 -11.15 -14.65 -29.35
N LEU A 211 -11.93 -14.52 -28.27
CA LEU A 211 -12.36 -13.26 -27.70
C LEU A 211 -12.30 -13.35 -26.18
N GLY A 212 -11.11 -13.14 -25.62
CA GLY A 212 -10.80 -13.37 -24.20
C GLY A 212 -10.14 -14.71 -23.93
N GLY A 213 -10.40 -15.75 -24.74
CA GLY A 213 -9.72 -17.04 -24.64
C GLY A 213 -8.20 -16.89 -24.73
N GLU A 214 -7.48 -17.46 -23.77
CA GLU A 214 -6.02 -17.30 -23.61
C GLU A 214 -5.56 -15.83 -23.51
N GLY A 215 -6.44 -14.91 -23.08
CA GLY A 215 -6.15 -13.48 -23.03
C GLY A 215 -6.03 -12.81 -24.40
N SER A 216 -6.52 -13.43 -25.46
CA SER A 216 -6.35 -12.96 -26.85
C SER A 216 -7.64 -12.41 -27.47
N VAL A 217 -7.47 -11.49 -28.43
CA VAL A 217 -8.55 -10.87 -29.22
C VAL A 217 -8.23 -11.03 -30.70
N ASP A 218 -8.84 -12.01 -31.34
CA ASP A 218 -8.61 -12.35 -32.75
C ASP A 218 -9.51 -11.55 -33.70
N LEU A 219 -10.48 -10.79 -33.19
CA LEU A 219 -11.51 -10.11 -33.99
C LEU A 219 -11.64 -8.64 -33.59
N VAL A 220 -12.01 -7.79 -34.54
CA VAL A 220 -12.36 -6.38 -34.32
C VAL A 220 -13.72 -6.08 -34.95
N LEU A 221 -14.50 -5.28 -34.25
CA LEU A 221 -15.86 -4.91 -34.57
C LEU A 221 -15.92 -3.85 -35.68
N THR A 222 -16.76 -4.10 -36.69
CA THR A 222 -17.17 -3.08 -37.66
C THR A 222 -18.58 -2.58 -37.38
N GLN A 223 -19.51 -3.48 -37.04
CA GLN A 223 -20.86 -3.14 -36.60
C GLN A 223 -21.23 -3.84 -35.29
N PRO A 224 -21.71 -3.10 -34.26
CA PRO A 224 -22.01 -3.65 -32.94
C PRO A 224 -23.22 -4.60 -32.95
N GLY A 225 -23.03 -5.78 -32.38
CA GLY A 225 -24.12 -6.62 -31.89
C GLY A 225 -24.57 -6.17 -30.51
N LYS A 226 -25.80 -6.55 -30.11
CA LYS A 226 -26.35 -6.29 -28.78
C LYS A 226 -26.17 -7.52 -27.90
N GLY A 227 -25.51 -7.35 -26.76
CA GLY A 227 -25.32 -8.41 -25.76
C GLY A 227 -26.46 -8.49 -24.75
N ASP A 228 -26.19 -9.03 -23.58
CA ASP A 228 -27.12 -8.98 -22.44
C ASP A 228 -27.10 -7.59 -21.77
N VAL A 229 -28.14 -7.24 -21.02
CA VAL A 229 -28.11 -6.07 -20.14
C VAL A 229 -27.23 -6.34 -18.91
N TYR A 230 -26.77 -5.31 -18.20
CA TYR A 230 -26.03 -5.46 -16.94
C TYR A 230 -26.33 -4.33 -15.95
N TYR A 231 -26.08 -4.56 -14.65
CA TYR A 231 -26.26 -3.56 -13.59
C TYR A 231 -24.90 -2.93 -13.20
N PRO A 232 -24.56 -1.71 -13.64
CA PRO A 232 -23.20 -1.19 -13.56
C PRO A 232 -22.64 -1.07 -12.14
N SER A 233 -23.44 -0.64 -11.18
CA SER A 233 -23.05 -0.51 -9.77
C SER A 233 -22.86 -1.85 -9.07
N HIS A 234 -23.31 -2.96 -9.66
CA HIS A 234 -23.22 -4.30 -9.08
C HIS A 234 -21.98 -5.06 -9.58
N LEU A 235 -21.36 -4.61 -10.68
CA LEU A 235 -20.14 -5.21 -11.24
C LEU A 235 -18.91 -4.91 -10.37
N ALA A 236 -17.93 -5.82 -10.39
CA ALA A 236 -16.64 -5.60 -9.73
C ALA A 236 -15.85 -4.52 -10.48
N VAL A 237 -15.16 -3.65 -9.75
CA VAL A 237 -14.13 -2.80 -10.36
C VAL A 237 -12.89 -3.63 -10.68
N VAL A 238 -12.14 -3.21 -11.69
CA VAL A 238 -10.83 -3.81 -11.97
C VAL A 238 -9.80 -3.21 -11.01
N ASP A 239 -9.30 -4.00 -10.06
CA ASP A 239 -8.31 -3.60 -9.06
C ASP A 239 -7.10 -4.55 -9.10
N VAL A 240 -5.92 -4.01 -9.35
CA VAL A 240 -4.64 -4.76 -9.35
C VAL A 240 -3.73 -4.39 -8.18
N ILE A 241 -4.12 -3.41 -7.36
CA ILE A 241 -3.32 -2.90 -6.23
C ILE A 241 -3.81 -3.50 -4.90
N SER A 242 -5.13 -3.58 -4.69
CA SER A 242 -5.73 -4.16 -3.48
C SER A 242 -6.98 -4.97 -3.81
N PRO A 243 -6.82 -6.07 -4.58
CA PRO A 243 -7.96 -6.79 -5.15
C PRO A 243 -8.85 -7.36 -4.05
N GLY A 244 -10.07 -6.82 -3.91
CA GLY A 244 -11.08 -7.30 -2.96
C GLY A 244 -11.00 -6.74 -1.53
N GLU A 245 -10.12 -5.77 -1.24
CA GLU A 245 -10.13 -5.07 0.05
C GLU A 245 -11.13 -3.91 0.04
N ILE A 246 -12.28 -4.08 0.71
CA ILE A 246 -13.13 -2.94 1.06
C ILE A 246 -12.38 -2.12 2.11
N ILE A 247 -11.81 -0.98 1.71
CA ILE A 247 -11.18 -0.03 2.64
C ILE A 247 -12.29 0.65 3.42
N LEU A 248 -12.49 0.19 4.67
CA LEU A 248 -13.36 0.86 5.63
C LEU A 248 -12.67 2.14 6.09
N LYS A 249 -13.45 3.21 6.21
CA LYS A 249 -13.04 4.52 6.72
C LYS A 249 -13.83 4.82 8.00
N ARG A 250 -13.34 5.77 8.80
CA ARG A 250 -14.17 6.34 9.87
C ARG A 250 -15.49 6.83 9.29
N SER A 251 -16.56 6.66 10.05
CA SER A 251 -17.93 7.05 9.71
C SER A 251 -18.67 6.17 8.71
N ASP A 252 -18.01 5.12 8.19
CA ASP A 252 -18.69 4.12 7.38
C ASP A 252 -19.75 3.40 8.21
N LYS A 253 -20.92 3.21 7.61
CA LYS A 253 -21.92 2.29 8.15
C LYS A 253 -21.51 0.88 7.80
N VAL A 254 -21.56 -0.02 8.76
CA VAL A 254 -21.16 -1.41 8.60
C VAL A 254 -22.19 -2.33 9.24
N ARG A 255 -22.36 -3.53 8.69
CA ARG A 255 -23.15 -4.59 9.32
C ARG A 255 -22.31 -5.86 9.39
N VAL A 256 -22.62 -6.73 10.35
CA VAL A 256 -22.00 -8.07 10.38
C VAL A 256 -22.68 -8.94 9.32
N ASN A 257 -21.89 -9.57 8.45
CA ASN A 257 -22.38 -10.39 7.32
C ASN A 257 -22.12 -11.89 7.52
N LEU A 258 -22.05 -12.33 8.78
CA LEU A 258 -21.85 -13.71 9.18
C LEU A 258 -23.03 -14.12 10.07
N ASP A 259 -23.40 -15.40 10.02
CA ASP A 259 -24.30 -15.97 11.03
C ASP A 259 -23.63 -15.95 12.41
N LEU A 260 -24.45 -16.00 13.47
CA LEU A 260 -23.99 -15.81 14.84
C LEU A 260 -22.86 -16.78 15.23
N LYS A 261 -22.93 -18.04 14.78
CA LYS A 261 -21.96 -19.08 15.13
C LYS A 261 -20.63 -18.86 14.42
N SER A 262 -20.66 -18.49 13.14
CA SER A 262 -19.45 -18.13 12.38
C SER A 262 -18.83 -16.82 12.89
N PHE A 263 -19.65 -15.86 13.31
CA PHE A 263 -19.18 -14.61 13.88
C PHE A 263 -18.47 -14.82 15.23
N GLU A 264 -19.05 -15.63 16.12
CA GLU A 264 -18.44 -16.02 17.40
C GLU A 264 -17.07 -16.68 17.21
N GLN A 265 -16.98 -17.68 16.33
CA GLN A 265 -15.72 -18.38 16.04
C GLN A 265 -14.64 -17.46 15.44
N MET A 266 -15.05 -16.50 14.61
CA MET A 266 -14.14 -15.54 13.98
C MET A 266 -13.62 -14.49 14.97
N GLN A 267 -14.44 -14.16 15.96
CA GLN A 267 -14.16 -13.14 16.96
C GLN A 267 -13.39 -13.69 18.17
N ASP A 268 -13.48 -15.00 18.44
CA ASP A 268 -12.74 -15.70 19.49
C ASP A 268 -11.24 -15.87 19.14
N ASN A 269 -10.53 -14.74 19.06
CA ASN A 269 -9.10 -14.66 18.81
C ASN A 269 -8.51 -13.50 19.65
N LYS A 270 -7.38 -13.77 20.33
CA LYS A 270 -6.67 -12.81 21.20
C LYS A 270 -6.30 -11.48 20.52
N ILE A 271 -6.28 -11.43 19.19
CA ILE A 271 -5.87 -10.26 18.40
C ILE A 271 -7.02 -9.27 18.17
N TYR A 272 -8.29 -9.69 18.19
CA TYR A 272 -9.42 -8.90 17.65
C TYR A 272 -10.46 -8.44 18.68
N GLY A 273 -10.20 -8.72 19.97
CA GLY A 273 -11.16 -8.57 21.07
C GLY A 273 -11.97 -9.85 21.20
N ASN A 274 -11.78 -10.57 22.31
CA ASN A 274 -12.44 -11.85 22.56
C ASN A 274 -13.97 -11.74 22.41
N TRP A 275 -14.61 -12.84 22.00
CA TRP A 275 -16.06 -12.90 21.92
C TRP A 275 -16.75 -12.54 23.24
N ASN A 276 -17.82 -11.75 23.15
CA ASN A 276 -18.69 -11.42 24.28
C ASN A 276 -20.14 -11.74 23.88
N PRO A 277 -20.94 -12.42 24.74
CA PRO A 277 -22.34 -12.73 24.44
C PRO A 277 -23.20 -11.53 24.04
N GLY A 278 -22.87 -10.32 24.53
CA GLY A 278 -23.53 -9.07 24.13
C GLY A 278 -23.30 -8.66 22.67
N MET A 279 -22.26 -9.19 22.00
CA MET A 279 -21.97 -8.95 20.58
C MET A 279 -22.94 -9.66 19.64
N ALA A 280 -23.79 -10.57 20.13
CA ALA A 280 -24.82 -11.21 19.32
C ALA A 280 -25.77 -10.19 18.66
N GLN A 281 -25.99 -9.05 19.33
CA GLN A 281 -26.80 -7.94 18.81
C GLN A 281 -26.18 -7.28 17.57
N CYS A 282 -24.85 -7.30 17.42
CA CYS A 282 -24.13 -6.76 16.26
C CYS A 282 -24.51 -7.44 14.93
N THR A 283 -25.02 -8.67 14.97
CA THR A 283 -25.52 -9.41 13.79
C THR A 283 -26.88 -8.92 13.29
N LYS A 284 -27.59 -8.14 14.10
CA LYS A 284 -28.96 -7.67 13.84
C LYS A 284 -29.05 -6.17 13.56
N GLU A 285 -27.99 -5.43 13.84
CA GLU A 285 -27.98 -3.96 13.80
C GLU A 285 -26.90 -3.41 12.86
N ILE A 286 -27.14 -2.21 12.34
CA ILE A 286 -26.14 -1.46 11.58
C ILE A 286 -25.29 -0.68 12.59
N GLY A 287 -23.98 -0.86 12.49
CA GLY A 287 -23.01 -0.16 13.30
C GLY A 287 -22.24 0.90 12.51
N THR A 288 -21.49 1.73 13.23
CA THR A 288 -20.72 2.85 12.66
C THR A 288 -19.25 2.70 12.98
N VAL A 289 -18.40 2.73 11.97
CA VAL A 289 -16.96 2.65 12.16
C VAL A 289 -16.47 3.92 12.85
N ILE A 290 -16.04 3.79 14.10
CA ILE A 290 -15.44 4.90 14.87
C ILE A 290 -13.93 4.91 14.66
N ASP A 291 -13.32 3.73 14.57
CA ASP A 291 -11.86 3.62 14.53
C ASP A 291 -11.37 2.35 13.86
N LEU A 292 -10.15 2.40 13.32
CA LEU A 292 -9.51 1.29 12.59
C LEU A 292 -8.21 0.93 13.31
N LEU A 293 -8.15 -0.27 13.88
CA LEU A 293 -7.01 -0.76 14.63
C LEU A 293 -6.21 -1.78 13.80
N PHE A 294 -4.92 -1.91 14.10
CA PHE A 294 -4.02 -2.92 13.51
C PHE A 294 -3.98 -2.90 11.97
N GLY A 295 -3.84 -1.71 11.37
CA GLY A 295 -3.83 -1.56 9.90
C GLY A 295 -5.18 -1.88 9.25
N GLY A 296 -6.28 -1.69 9.99
CA GLY A 296 -7.64 -1.93 9.54
C GLY A 296 -8.14 -3.36 9.73
N LYS A 297 -7.38 -4.27 10.36
CA LYS A 297 -7.83 -5.66 10.59
C LYS A 297 -8.91 -5.79 11.67
N THR A 298 -8.94 -4.85 12.62
CA THR A 298 -9.99 -4.73 13.63
C THR A 298 -10.62 -3.36 13.51
N VAL A 299 -11.94 -3.31 13.66
CA VAL A 299 -12.73 -2.11 13.46
C VAL A 299 -13.52 -1.86 14.73
N ARG A 300 -13.42 -0.67 15.32
CA ARG A 300 -14.30 -0.27 16.41
C ARG A 300 -15.62 0.19 15.81
N VAL A 301 -16.70 -0.46 16.20
CA VAL A 301 -18.04 -0.22 15.66
C VAL A 301 -18.98 0.21 16.79
N GLN A 302 -19.60 1.38 16.66
CA GLN A 302 -20.67 1.87 17.53
C GLN A 302 -22.02 1.34 17.06
N TYR A 303 -22.84 0.82 17.98
CA TYR A 303 -24.22 0.39 17.71
C TYR A 303 -25.24 1.31 18.38
N VAL A 304 -26.53 1.10 18.11
CA VAL A 304 -27.63 2.04 18.45
C VAL A 304 -27.75 2.28 19.96
N ASP A 305 -27.34 1.31 20.78
CA ASP A 305 -27.30 1.41 22.24
C ASP A 305 -26.05 2.14 22.78
N SER A 306 -25.30 2.82 21.91
CA SER A 306 -24.02 3.49 22.20
C SER A 306 -22.89 2.55 22.66
N LYS A 307 -23.07 1.23 22.60
CA LYS A 307 -21.97 0.28 22.87
C LYS A 307 -21.00 0.23 21.69
N ILE A 308 -19.71 0.18 22.04
CA ILE A 308 -18.61 0.13 21.09
C ILE A 308 -17.99 -1.27 21.17
N TRP A 309 -18.00 -1.98 20.04
CA TRP A 309 -17.39 -3.30 19.94
C TRP A 309 -16.19 -3.28 19.01
N ALA A 310 -15.12 -3.96 19.40
CA ALA A 310 -14.01 -4.27 18.50
C ALA A 310 -14.42 -5.50 17.67
N VAL A 311 -14.60 -5.29 16.37
CA VAL A 311 -15.11 -6.32 15.46
C VAL A 311 -14.05 -6.63 14.41
N ASN A 312 -13.87 -7.92 14.12
CA ASN A 312 -12.99 -8.34 13.02
C ASN A 312 -13.48 -7.72 11.69
N ARG A 313 -12.58 -7.05 10.93
CA ARG A 313 -12.94 -6.42 9.64
C ARG A 313 -13.59 -7.40 8.68
N GLN A 314 -13.17 -8.66 8.68
CA GLN A 314 -13.70 -9.68 7.77
C GLN A 314 -15.16 -10.06 8.07
N ALA A 315 -15.63 -9.80 9.29
CA ALA A 315 -17.03 -9.99 9.66
C ALA A 315 -17.93 -8.84 9.17
N LEU A 316 -17.34 -7.68 8.86
CA LEU A 316 -18.05 -6.45 8.53
C LEU A 316 -18.16 -6.25 7.02
N VAL A 317 -19.32 -5.79 6.58
CA VAL A 317 -19.52 -5.24 5.23
C VAL A 317 -19.96 -3.79 5.33
N ARG A 318 -19.42 -2.95 4.44
CA ARG A 318 -19.78 -1.54 4.33
C ARG A 318 -21.19 -1.41 3.74
N VAL A 319 -22.07 -0.72 4.45
CA VAL A 319 -23.47 -0.45 4.09
C VAL A 319 -23.57 0.90 3.38
N HIS A 320 -22.97 1.95 3.94
CA HIS A 320 -23.01 3.30 3.36
C HIS A 320 -21.66 4.02 3.49
N SER A 321 -21.38 4.91 2.54
CA SER A 321 -20.21 5.79 2.49
C SER A 321 -20.65 7.22 2.31
N PHE A 322 -20.18 8.14 3.15
CA PHE A 322 -20.45 9.56 2.99
C PHE A 322 -19.27 10.26 2.31
N SER A 323 -19.60 11.14 1.38
CA SER A 323 -18.68 12.04 0.70
C SER A 323 -19.17 13.47 0.82
N ARG A 324 -18.24 14.40 0.64
CA ARG A 324 -18.55 15.81 0.57
C ARG A 324 -19.57 16.09 -0.54
N GLY A 325 -20.65 16.79 -0.22
CA GLY A 325 -21.72 17.15 -1.15
C GLY A 325 -22.86 16.14 -1.24
N ASP A 326 -22.78 15.00 -0.54
CA ASP A 326 -23.87 14.03 -0.49
C ASP A 326 -25.10 14.62 0.20
N ALA A 327 -26.28 14.27 -0.31
CA ALA A 327 -27.54 14.57 0.35
C ALA A 327 -27.86 13.46 1.36
N VAL A 328 -28.26 13.85 2.57
CA VAL A 328 -28.54 12.93 3.68
C VAL A 328 -29.87 13.26 4.36
N GLU A 329 -30.62 12.24 4.74
CA GLU A 329 -31.82 12.34 5.57
C GLU A 329 -31.42 12.19 7.04
N ILE A 330 -31.75 13.18 7.86
CA ILE A 330 -31.45 13.18 9.30
C ILE A 330 -32.58 12.43 10.02
N LEU A 331 -32.23 11.57 10.98
CA LEU A 331 -33.20 10.82 11.78
C LEU A 331 -34.21 11.77 12.45
N GLY A 332 -35.49 11.37 12.47
CA GLY A 332 -36.57 12.17 13.08
C GLY A 332 -36.77 11.94 14.57
N GLU A 333 -36.17 10.89 15.14
CA GLU A 333 -36.43 10.46 16.52
C GLU A 333 -35.53 11.21 17.51
N TYR A 334 -36.12 12.17 18.22
CA TYR A 334 -35.42 13.08 19.15
C TYR A 334 -34.55 12.36 20.19
N ASN A 335 -35.07 11.35 20.89
CA ASN A 335 -34.33 10.66 21.95
C ASN A 335 -33.14 9.87 21.40
N ALA A 336 -33.27 9.30 20.20
CA ALA A 336 -32.20 8.56 19.53
C ALA A 336 -31.07 9.51 19.11
N VAL A 337 -31.40 10.60 18.40
CA VAL A 337 -30.39 11.58 17.95
C VAL A 337 -29.67 12.25 19.12
N LYS A 338 -30.41 12.59 20.19
CA LYS A 338 -29.82 13.18 21.39
C LYS A 338 -28.79 12.25 22.05
N THR A 339 -29.12 10.98 22.19
CA THR A 339 -28.22 9.97 22.78
C THR A 339 -26.99 9.75 21.89
N LEU A 340 -27.20 9.65 20.57
CA LEU A 340 -26.12 9.45 19.59
C LEU A 340 -25.16 10.66 19.48
N GLN A 341 -25.60 11.84 19.89
CA GLN A 341 -24.77 13.05 19.94
C GLN A 341 -23.88 13.16 21.19
N GLU A 342 -24.10 12.34 22.22
CA GLU A 342 -23.25 12.34 23.40
C GLU A 342 -21.83 11.87 23.04
N GLY A 343 -20.83 12.74 23.27
CA GLY A 343 -19.43 12.50 22.88
C GLY A 343 -19.03 12.99 21.49
N HIS A 344 -19.96 13.54 20.70
CA HIS A 344 -19.77 14.01 19.32
C HIS A 344 -20.14 15.51 19.15
N GLY A 345 -19.63 16.35 20.05
CA GLY A 345 -19.96 17.79 20.12
C GLY A 345 -21.22 18.12 20.95
N GLY A 346 -21.94 17.11 21.43
CA GLY A 346 -23.10 17.27 22.32
C GLY A 346 -24.39 17.63 21.58
N TRP A 347 -25.50 17.68 22.33
CA TRP A 347 -26.82 18.06 21.82
C TRP A 347 -27.21 19.46 22.28
N ASN A 348 -27.62 20.32 21.35
CA ASN A 348 -28.31 21.57 21.61
C ASN A 348 -29.78 21.44 21.19
N ASP A 349 -30.71 21.99 21.99
CA ASP A 349 -32.14 21.94 21.69
C ASP A 349 -32.55 22.68 20.41
N ASP A 350 -31.73 23.61 19.92
CA ASP A 350 -31.90 24.24 18.62
C ASP A 350 -31.75 23.25 17.45
N MET A 351 -31.02 22.13 17.66
CA MET A 351 -30.85 21.05 16.67
C MET A 351 -32.14 20.27 16.39
N LYS A 352 -33.21 20.49 17.18
CA LYS A 352 -34.56 19.97 16.86
C LYS A 352 -35.01 20.42 15.48
N ASP A 353 -34.49 21.55 14.98
CA ASP A 353 -34.75 22.03 13.64
C ASP A 353 -34.23 21.11 12.53
N ALA A 354 -33.30 20.19 12.82
CA ALA A 354 -32.65 19.32 11.85
C ALA A 354 -33.32 17.95 11.72
N LEU A 355 -34.07 17.53 12.74
CA LEU A 355 -34.68 16.20 12.83
C LEU A 355 -35.65 15.93 11.67
N GLY A 356 -35.48 14.80 11.00
CA GLY A 356 -36.35 14.37 9.89
C GLY A 356 -36.17 15.16 8.59
N LYS A 357 -35.22 16.10 8.52
CA LYS A 357 -35.00 16.95 7.34
C LYS A 357 -33.93 16.38 6.42
N LEU A 358 -34.01 16.79 5.16
CA LEU A 358 -33.00 16.52 4.14
C LEU A 358 -31.90 17.59 4.23
N GLY A 359 -30.66 17.17 4.44
CA GLY A 359 -29.50 18.03 4.54
C GLY A 359 -28.42 17.70 3.50
N ARG A 360 -27.38 18.53 3.43
CA ARG A 360 -26.24 18.34 2.54
C ARG A 360 -24.92 18.40 3.28
N ILE A 361 -24.05 17.41 3.04
CA ILE A 361 -22.75 17.33 3.71
C ILE A 361 -21.81 18.41 3.17
N VAL A 362 -21.45 19.35 4.03
CA VAL A 362 -20.49 20.43 3.76
C VAL A 362 -19.06 19.92 3.90
N LEU A 363 -18.83 19.12 4.94
CA LEU A 363 -17.53 18.57 5.33
C LEU A 363 -17.69 17.33 6.21
N ILE A 364 -16.70 16.45 6.18
CA ILE A 364 -16.50 15.38 7.16
C ILE A 364 -15.29 15.77 8.01
N VAL A 365 -15.48 15.98 9.32
CA VAL A 365 -14.41 16.41 10.24
C VAL A 365 -13.47 15.25 10.59
N LYS A 366 -12.29 15.53 11.19
CA LYS A 366 -11.18 14.55 11.36
C LYS A 366 -11.51 13.37 12.29
N ASP A 367 -12.44 13.56 13.21
CA ASP A 367 -13.02 12.53 14.08
C ASP A 367 -14.11 11.70 13.38
N GLY A 368 -14.62 12.19 12.24
CA GLY A 368 -15.57 11.49 11.38
C GLY A 368 -16.97 12.10 11.36
N ASP A 369 -17.26 13.09 12.20
CA ASP A 369 -18.59 13.71 12.25
C ASP A 369 -18.92 14.49 10.96
N LEU A 370 -20.22 14.61 10.68
CA LEU A 370 -20.72 15.20 9.44
C LEU A 370 -21.17 16.63 9.71
N LYS A 371 -20.53 17.62 9.06
CA LYS A 371 -21.09 18.98 8.98
C LYS A 371 -22.18 18.99 7.92
N VAL A 372 -23.45 19.04 8.35
CA VAL A 372 -24.62 18.95 7.47
C VAL A 372 -25.36 20.28 7.48
N LYS A 373 -25.52 20.87 6.29
CA LYS A 373 -26.37 22.05 6.07
C LYS A 373 -27.82 21.60 5.94
N VAL A 374 -28.71 22.17 6.75
CA VAL A 374 -30.15 21.88 6.75
C VAL A 374 -30.95 23.01 6.08
N PRO A 375 -32.23 22.80 5.70
CA PRO A 375 -33.01 23.80 4.95
C PRO A 375 -33.24 25.13 5.68
N SER A 376 -33.09 25.17 7.01
CA SER A 376 -33.14 26.40 7.80
C SER A 376 -31.92 27.31 7.58
N GLY A 377 -30.88 26.83 6.89
CA GLY A 377 -29.62 27.54 6.67
C GLY A 377 -28.55 27.24 7.72
N HIS A 378 -28.91 26.63 8.85
CA HIS A 378 -27.96 26.20 9.88
C HIS A 378 -27.09 25.04 9.39
N ILE A 379 -25.85 25.00 9.89
CA ILE A 379 -24.91 23.89 9.67
C ILE A 379 -24.69 23.22 11.01
N TRP A 380 -25.05 21.95 11.11
CA TRP A 380 -24.91 21.16 12.32
C TRP A 380 -23.81 20.12 12.17
N ILE A 381 -23.03 19.92 13.23
CA ILE A 381 -22.14 18.76 13.34
C ILE A 381 -23.00 17.61 13.86
N LEU A 382 -23.10 16.55 13.08
CA LEU A 382 -23.92 15.39 13.38
C LEU A 382 -23.07 14.13 13.36
N ASN A 383 -23.24 13.30 14.38
CA ASN A 383 -22.78 11.93 14.37
C ASN A 383 -23.30 11.28 13.09
N PRO A 384 -22.45 10.58 12.32
CA PRO A 384 -22.86 9.90 11.10
C PRO A 384 -24.04 8.94 11.30
N THR A 385 -24.32 8.45 12.52
CA THR A 385 -25.49 7.61 12.88
C THR A 385 -26.81 8.33 12.77
N CYS A 386 -26.80 9.64 12.92
CA CYS A 386 -27.97 10.48 12.79
C CYS A 386 -28.38 10.71 11.33
N CYS A 387 -27.59 10.23 10.35
CA CYS A 387 -27.74 10.53 8.93
C CYS A 387 -27.85 9.25 8.08
N MET A 388 -28.77 9.24 7.13
CA MET A 388 -28.97 8.21 6.11
C MET A 388 -28.72 8.80 4.71
N PRO A 389 -28.05 8.12 3.78
CA PRO A 389 -27.87 8.67 2.44
C PRO A 389 -29.21 8.78 1.69
N CYS A 390 -29.45 9.91 1.02
CA CYS A 390 -30.61 10.09 0.17
C CYS A 390 -30.34 9.50 -1.21
N GLU A 391 -30.76 8.24 -1.43
CA GLU A 391 -30.49 7.50 -2.68
C GLU A 391 -31.31 8.02 -3.89
N ASN A 392 -32.40 8.73 -3.65
CA ASN A 392 -33.24 9.27 -4.72
C ASN A 392 -32.66 10.57 -5.28
N VAL A 393 -32.12 10.51 -6.50
CA VAL A 393 -31.47 11.65 -7.19
C VAL A 393 -32.37 12.89 -7.32
N LYS A 394 -33.68 12.71 -7.53
CA LYS A 394 -34.62 13.85 -7.63
C LYS A 394 -34.84 14.52 -6.28
N ARG A 395 -34.95 13.72 -5.22
CA ARG A 395 -35.11 14.21 -3.85
C ARG A 395 -33.81 14.84 -3.33
N ALA A 396 -32.65 14.28 -3.69
CA ALA A 396 -31.34 14.84 -3.36
C ALA A 396 -31.07 16.23 -3.97
N GLN A 397 -31.81 16.61 -5.03
CA GLN A 397 -31.77 17.96 -5.59
C GLN A 397 -32.53 18.99 -4.74
N GLU A 398 -33.42 18.54 -3.86
CA GLU A 398 -34.16 19.40 -2.91
C GLU A 398 -33.32 19.74 -1.67
N ALA A 399 -32.17 19.08 -1.49
CA ALA A 399 -31.24 19.34 -0.38
C ALA A 399 -30.57 20.73 -0.52
N PRO A 400 -30.23 21.39 0.60
CA PRO A 400 -29.67 22.74 0.59
C PRO A 400 -28.40 22.86 -0.26
N VAL A 401 -28.28 23.93 -1.04
CA VAL A 401 -27.07 24.20 -1.84
C VAL A 401 -25.98 24.76 -0.92
N VAL A 402 -24.78 24.19 -1.04
CA VAL A 402 -23.57 24.61 -0.30
C VAL A 402 -22.73 25.47 -1.24
N SER A 403 -22.38 26.68 -0.81
CA SER A 403 -21.56 27.62 -1.59
C SER A 403 -20.06 27.30 -1.52
N ALA A 404 -19.28 27.83 -2.46
CA ALA A 404 -17.83 27.58 -2.54
C ALA A 404 -17.02 28.18 -1.38
N ASP A 405 -17.57 29.17 -0.67
CA ASP A 405 -16.92 29.82 0.47
C ASP A 405 -17.22 29.07 1.79
N GLU A 406 -18.45 28.56 1.97
CA GLU A 406 -18.80 27.60 3.04
C GLU A 406 -17.99 26.28 2.93
N MET A 407 -17.36 26.04 1.78
CA MET A 407 -16.50 24.91 1.53
C MET A 407 -15.01 25.13 1.94
N LYS A 408 -14.61 26.30 2.43
CA LYS A 408 -13.19 26.60 2.75
C LYS A 408 -12.88 26.74 4.26
N GLU A 409 -13.84 27.08 5.10
CA GLU A 409 -13.64 27.49 6.52
C GLU A 409 -13.33 26.35 7.53
N SER A 410 -12.50 25.34 7.21
CA SER A 410 -12.41 24.17 8.12
C SER A 410 -11.04 23.49 8.30
N GLU A 411 -9.96 24.19 7.98
CA GLU A 411 -8.60 23.73 8.26
C GLU A 411 -8.03 24.26 9.59
N GLU A 412 -8.73 25.16 10.28
CA GLU A 412 -8.19 26.03 11.34
C GLU A 412 -8.06 25.41 12.77
N GLU A 413 -8.57 24.21 13.06
CA GLU A 413 -8.63 23.72 14.46
C GLU A 413 -7.47 22.82 14.94
N ASN A 414 -6.43 22.53 14.15
CA ASN A 414 -5.32 21.65 14.57
C ASN A 414 -3.97 22.33 14.80
N ALA A 415 -3.97 23.64 15.00
CA ALA A 415 -2.80 24.40 14.67
C ALA A 415 -2.05 25.04 15.83
N SER A 416 -2.56 24.98 17.05
CA SER A 416 -2.21 25.94 18.10
C SER A 416 -0.75 25.96 18.60
N VAL A 417 0.15 25.06 18.18
CA VAL A 417 1.60 25.13 18.51
C VAL A 417 2.51 25.28 17.27
N GLU A 418 2.05 24.90 16.06
CA GLU A 418 2.81 25.10 14.82
C GLU A 418 2.31 26.29 13.97
N GLU A 419 1.11 26.80 14.23
CA GLU A 419 0.57 28.01 13.58
C GLU A 419 1.15 29.29 14.15
N LEU A 420 1.59 29.33 15.42
CA LEU A 420 2.11 30.57 16.00
C LEU A 420 3.38 31.07 15.28
N ALA A 421 4.16 30.17 14.67
CA ALA A 421 5.32 30.50 13.84
C ALA A 421 4.96 30.73 12.36
N ARG A 422 3.94 30.04 11.82
CA ARG A 422 3.48 30.18 10.42
C ARG A 422 2.60 31.42 10.20
N ASN A 423 1.80 31.79 11.19
CA ASN A 423 0.84 32.88 11.10
C ASN A 423 1.49 34.25 11.05
N MET A 424 2.72 34.43 11.56
CA MET A 424 3.41 35.72 11.45
C MET A 424 3.86 36.03 10.01
N ASP A 425 4.24 35.02 9.22
CA ASP A 425 4.62 35.17 7.81
C ASP A 425 3.38 35.24 6.90
N MET A 426 2.33 34.49 7.19
CA MET A 426 1.08 34.52 6.42
C MET A 426 0.30 35.85 6.58
N LEU A 427 0.33 36.43 7.79
CA LEU A 427 -0.24 37.76 8.06
C LEU A 427 0.57 38.87 7.38
N ALA A 428 1.91 38.77 7.37
CA ALA A 428 2.77 39.68 6.59
C ALA A 428 2.50 39.57 5.07
N ASN A 429 2.23 38.36 4.57
CA ASN A 429 1.87 38.10 3.17
C ASN A 429 0.49 38.68 2.79
N ALA A 430 -0.50 38.54 3.67
CA ALA A 430 -1.82 39.16 3.47
C ALA A 430 -1.73 40.70 3.49
N LEU A 431 -0.90 41.26 4.38
CA LEU A 431 -0.61 42.69 4.44
C LEU A 431 0.12 43.19 3.18
N ALA A 432 1.06 42.43 2.62
CA ALA A 432 1.73 42.76 1.37
C ALA A 432 0.76 42.78 0.17
N GLN A 433 -0.21 41.85 0.11
CA GLN A 433 -1.25 41.83 -0.93
C GLN A 433 -2.22 43.00 -0.81
N LEU A 434 -2.65 43.34 0.41
CA LEU A 434 -3.46 44.53 0.68
C LEU A 434 -2.72 45.82 0.30
N PHE A 435 -1.41 45.90 0.54
CA PHE A 435 -0.57 47.04 0.14
C PHE A 435 -0.45 47.21 -1.38
N VAL A 436 -0.38 46.11 -2.15
CA VAL A 436 -0.41 46.19 -3.62
C VAL A 436 -1.79 46.65 -4.11
N GLY A 437 -2.87 46.24 -3.44
CA GLY A 437 -4.21 46.81 -3.64
C GLY A 437 -4.26 48.32 -3.38
N PHE A 438 -3.63 48.79 -2.30
CA PHE A 438 -3.50 50.21 -1.96
C PHE A 438 -2.72 51.00 -3.02
N LEU A 439 -1.64 50.44 -3.58
CA LEU A 439 -0.88 51.07 -4.66
C LEU A 439 -1.63 51.12 -6.01
N ARG A 440 -2.61 50.23 -6.25
CA ARG A 440 -3.43 50.23 -7.48
C ARG A 440 -4.42 51.40 -7.57
N GLY A 441 -4.72 52.07 -6.47
CA GLY A 441 -5.70 53.16 -6.38
C GLY A 441 -7.14 52.65 -6.43
N GLU A 442 -7.97 53.09 -5.49
CA GLU A 442 -9.41 52.78 -5.52
C GLU A 442 -10.10 53.46 -6.72
N PRO A 443 -11.13 52.83 -7.32
CA PRO A 443 -11.95 53.45 -8.34
C PRO A 443 -12.82 54.54 -7.68
N GLY A 444 -12.25 55.72 -7.48
CA GLY A 444 -12.94 56.85 -6.87
C GLY A 444 -12.06 58.01 -6.38
N ALA A 445 -10.73 57.89 -6.32
CA ALA A 445 -9.86 58.98 -5.86
C ALA A 445 -9.37 59.88 -7.01
N THR A 446 -9.55 61.18 -6.81
CA THR A 446 -9.33 62.33 -7.70
C THR A 446 -8.00 62.36 -8.46
N GLN A 447 -8.03 62.98 -9.67
CA GLN A 447 -6.93 63.34 -10.58
C GLN A 447 -5.58 63.68 -9.89
N GLY A 448 -4.78 62.67 -9.59
CA GLY A 448 -3.36 62.78 -9.27
C GLY A 448 -2.54 62.03 -10.32
N GLU A 449 -1.39 62.57 -10.73
CA GLU A 449 -0.50 61.93 -11.71
C GLU A 449 -0.17 60.49 -11.30
N ILE A 450 -0.43 59.53 -12.21
CA ILE A 450 -0.06 58.12 -12.02
C ILE A 450 1.46 58.02 -11.91
N THR A 451 1.95 57.47 -10.80
CA THR A 451 3.40 57.30 -10.59
C THR A 451 3.93 56.08 -11.35
N LEU A 452 5.23 56.07 -11.70
CA LEU A 452 5.87 54.95 -12.41
C LEU A 452 5.63 53.60 -11.73
N VAL A 453 5.71 53.58 -10.40
CA VAL A 453 5.52 52.38 -9.57
C VAL A 453 4.10 51.82 -9.71
N GLN A 454 3.08 52.69 -9.80
CA GLN A 454 1.68 52.29 -9.96
C GLN A 454 1.39 51.81 -11.38
N ALA A 455 1.90 52.52 -12.40
CA ALA A 455 1.78 52.11 -13.79
C ALA A 455 2.42 50.73 -14.01
N ALA A 456 3.60 50.50 -13.40
CA ALA A 456 4.30 49.23 -13.48
C ALA A 456 3.56 48.09 -12.74
N ALA A 457 2.95 48.36 -11.58
CA ALA A 457 2.12 47.39 -10.86
C ALA A 457 0.82 47.03 -11.61
N GLY A 458 0.25 47.99 -12.33
CA GLY A 458 -0.95 47.80 -13.16
C GLY A 458 -0.68 47.12 -14.51
N GLY A 459 0.59 46.97 -14.91
CA GLY A 459 0.95 46.41 -16.21
C GLY A 459 0.78 47.37 -17.39
N ASP A 460 0.58 48.67 -17.13
CA ASP A 460 0.36 49.69 -18.17
C ASP A 460 1.68 50.11 -18.80
N LEU A 461 2.09 49.37 -19.83
CA LEU A 461 3.32 49.61 -20.57
C LEU A 461 3.36 51.00 -21.23
N GLU A 462 2.21 51.51 -21.70
CA GLU A 462 2.17 52.79 -22.40
C GLU A 462 2.31 53.96 -21.42
N ALA A 463 1.69 53.88 -20.24
CA ALA A 463 1.94 54.83 -19.17
C ALA A 463 3.40 54.78 -18.69
N VAL A 464 3.98 53.59 -18.53
CA VAL A 464 5.41 53.44 -18.18
C VAL A 464 6.32 54.08 -19.25
N LYS A 465 6.04 53.86 -20.54
CA LYS A 465 6.76 54.51 -21.66
C LYS A 465 6.63 56.03 -21.63
N ALA A 466 5.41 56.55 -21.41
CA ALA A 466 5.15 57.98 -21.37
C ALA A 466 5.88 58.67 -20.20
N ILE A 467 5.84 58.06 -19.02
CA ILE A 467 6.51 58.58 -17.82
C ILE A 467 8.04 58.59 -18.00
N LEU A 468 8.62 57.47 -18.46
CA LEU A 468 10.06 57.38 -18.70
C LEU A 468 10.54 58.16 -19.93
N GLY A 469 9.65 58.47 -20.86
CA GLY A 469 9.93 59.39 -21.97
C GLY A 469 10.10 60.84 -21.49
N LYS A 470 9.33 61.26 -20.48
CA LYS A 470 9.43 62.59 -19.86
C LYS A 470 10.51 62.70 -18.77
N SER A 471 10.73 61.63 -18.01
CA SER A 471 11.70 61.59 -16.90
C SER A 471 12.45 60.25 -16.87
N PRO A 472 13.46 60.05 -17.74
CA PRO A 472 14.24 58.81 -17.80
C PRO A 472 15.02 58.49 -16.51
N ASP A 473 15.42 59.53 -15.78
CA ASP A 473 16.13 59.48 -14.50
C ASP A 473 15.33 58.79 -13.38
N LYS A 474 13.99 58.76 -13.49
CA LYS A 474 13.09 58.18 -12.49
C LYS A 474 12.90 56.68 -12.61
N VAL A 475 13.61 55.98 -13.52
CA VAL A 475 13.46 54.52 -13.73
C VAL A 475 13.63 53.69 -12.45
N ASN A 476 14.44 54.17 -11.51
CA ASN A 476 14.73 53.54 -10.23
C ASN A 476 13.99 54.17 -9.05
N MET A 477 12.97 55.01 -9.29
CA MET A 477 12.24 55.65 -8.20
C MET A 477 11.58 54.60 -7.29
N GLN A 478 11.68 54.81 -5.98
CA GLN A 478 11.06 53.97 -4.98
C GLN A 478 9.84 54.68 -4.37
N ARG A 479 8.75 53.94 -4.16
CA ARG A 479 7.63 54.35 -3.32
C ARG A 479 7.50 53.32 -2.21
N GLU A 480 7.58 53.79 -0.96
CA GLU A 480 7.59 52.92 0.23
C GLU A 480 8.69 51.84 0.18
N GLY A 481 9.86 52.20 -0.36
CA GLY A 481 10.98 51.28 -0.57
C GLY A 481 10.87 50.38 -1.80
N LYS A 482 9.79 50.42 -2.57
CA LYS A 482 9.58 49.51 -3.72
C LYS A 482 9.72 50.23 -5.06
N THR A 483 10.43 49.64 -6.01
CA THR A 483 10.56 50.15 -7.39
C THR A 483 9.42 49.67 -8.27
N GLY A 484 9.25 50.28 -9.45
CA GLY A 484 8.35 49.74 -10.47
C GLY A 484 8.74 48.31 -10.91
N LEU A 485 10.03 47.99 -10.87
CA LEU A 485 10.53 46.65 -11.19
C LEU A 485 10.06 45.61 -10.15
N HIS A 486 10.09 45.91 -8.84
CA HIS A 486 9.58 45.00 -7.79
C HIS A 486 8.13 44.58 -8.05
N LEU A 487 7.25 45.54 -8.28
CA LEU A 487 5.81 45.27 -8.41
C LEU A 487 5.46 44.62 -9.75
N ALA A 488 6.08 45.07 -10.84
CA ALA A 488 5.92 44.42 -12.14
C ALA A 488 6.40 42.96 -12.12
N SER A 489 7.48 42.67 -11.40
CA SER A 489 8.00 41.30 -11.24
C SER A 489 7.07 40.39 -10.43
N TYR A 490 6.47 40.89 -9.36
CA TYR A 490 5.50 40.14 -8.55
C TYR A 490 4.19 39.86 -9.29
N GLU A 491 3.66 40.85 -10.01
CA GLU A 491 2.41 40.70 -10.77
C GLU A 491 2.57 39.94 -12.08
N GLY A 492 3.80 39.70 -12.55
CA GLY A 492 4.06 38.91 -13.75
C GLY A 492 4.09 39.68 -15.06
N HIS A 493 4.19 41.02 -15.02
CA HIS A 493 4.13 41.89 -16.21
C HIS A 493 5.45 41.89 -16.99
N LYS A 494 5.70 40.80 -17.73
CA LYS A 494 6.97 40.53 -18.43
C LYS A 494 7.39 41.62 -19.43
N GLU A 495 6.44 42.25 -20.12
CA GLU A 495 6.70 43.34 -21.07
C GLU A 495 7.18 44.60 -20.34
N VAL A 496 6.54 44.94 -19.23
CA VAL A 496 6.93 46.06 -18.37
C VAL A 496 8.29 45.80 -17.75
N VAL A 497 8.52 44.60 -17.20
CA VAL A 497 9.84 44.20 -16.66
C VAL A 497 10.92 44.34 -17.73
N SER A 498 10.69 43.81 -18.94
CA SER A 498 11.66 43.89 -20.04
C SER A 498 11.98 45.33 -20.43
N PHE A 499 10.95 46.19 -20.50
CA PHE A 499 11.12 47.60 -20.85
C PHE A 499 11.85 48.39 -19.76
N LEU A 500 11.50 48.20 -18.48
CA LEU A 500 12.19 48.83 -17.35
C LEU A 500 13.69 48.48 -17.36
N LEU A 501 14.03 47.20 -17.57
CA LEU A 501 15.41 46.75 -17.68
C LEU A 501 16.13 47.34 -18.90
N GLN A 502 15.44 47.48 -20.03
CA GLN A 502 15.99 48.15 -21.23
C GLN A 502 16.30 49.63 -20.96
N LYS A 503 15.54 50.29 -20.09
CA LYS A 503 15.73 51.69 -19.69
C LYS A 503 16.71 51.88 -18.53
N GLY A 504 17.44 50.83 -18.13
CA GLY A 504 18.47 50.94 -17.09
C GLY A 504 17.93 50.81 -15.67
N ALA A 505 16.77 50.17 -15.47
CA ALA A 505 16.34 49.79 -14.12
C ALA A 505 17.39 48.89 -13.46
N ASN A 506 17.78 49.25 -12.24
CA ASN A 506 18.73 48.48 -11.45
C ASN A 506 18.02 47.30 -10.80
N ILE A 507 18.40 46.09 -11.22
CA ILE A 507 17.86 44.81 -10.77
C ILE A 507 18.09 44.55 -9.27
N GLU A 508 19.15 45.15 -8.71
CA GLU A 508 19.64 44.87 -7.36
C GLU A 508 19.18 45.90 -6.33
N ILE A 509 18.23 46.78 -6.67
CA ILE A 509 17.62 47.65 -5.67
C ILE A 509 16.83 46.80 -4.69
N GLU A 510 16.98 47.11 -3.42
CA GLU A 510 16.37 46.43 -2.29
C GLU A 510 15.22 47.26 -1.73
N ASP A 511 14.18 46.57 -1.26
CA ASP A 511 13.15 47.19 -0.43
C ASP A 511 13.57 47.25 1.06
N ASN A 512 12.64 47.67 1.93
CA ASN A 512 12.91 47.82 3.37
C ASN A 512 13.19 46.48 4.09
N GLU A 513 12.88 45.35 3.46
CA GLU A 513 13.18 44.00 3.94
C GLU A 513 14.36 43.36 3.18
N GLU A 514 15.10 44.17 2.43
CA GLU A 514 16.22 43.74 1.57
C GLU A 514 15.80 42.77 0.46
N ASN A 515 14.51 42.77 0.07
CA ASN A 515 14.03 41.98 -1.06
C ASN A 515 14.35 42.69 -2.37
N THR A 516 14.87 41.94 -3.34
CA THR A 516 15.13 42.40 -4.71
C THR A 516 14.00 42.01 -5.67
N ALA A 517 14.03 42.49 -6.92
CA ALA A 517 13.09 42.10 -7.98
C ALA A 517 12.99 40.59 -8.16
N LEU A 518 14.10 39.85 -7.94
CA LEU A 518 14.12 38.39 -8.02
C LEU A 518 13.33 37.73 -6.89
N HIS A 519 13.34 38.28 -5.68
CA HIS A 519 12.52 37.80 -4.55
C HIS A 519 11.03 38.01 -4.84
N TYR A 520 10.68 39.19 -5.37
CA TYR A 520 9.30 39.49 -5.79
C TYR A 520 8.82 38.57 -6.92
N ALA A 521 9.66 38.28 -7.91
CA ALA A 521 9.33 37.34 -8.98
C ALA A 521 9.16 35.89 -8.46
N ALA A 522 9.98 35.47 -7.49
CA ALA A 522 9.86 34.15 -6.86
C ALA A 522 8.58 34.00 -6.03
N PHE A 523 8.11 35.10 -5.43
CA PHE A 523 6.84 35.18 -4.71
C PHE A 523 5.62 35.35 -5.63
N GLY A 524 5.83 35.88 -6.83
CA GLY A 524 4.82 36.23 -7.81
C GLY A 524 4.10 35.04 -8.46
N LYS A 525 3.15 35.36 -9.34
CA LYS A 525 2.28 34.38 -9.99
C LYS A 525 2.89 33.75 -11.24
N GLU A 526 3.70 34.50 -11.97
CA GLU A 526 4.23 34.13 -13.29
C GLU A 526 5.76 33.95 -13.26
N ASN A 527 6.26 32.90 -13.90
CA ASN A 527 7.69 32.49 -13.89
C ASN A 527 8.55 33.25 -14.92
N GLU A 528 7.92 33.83 -15.93
CA GLU A 528 8.59 34.49 -17.05
C GLU A 528 9.40 35.70 -16.58
N THR A 529 8.89 36.46 -15.60
CA THR A 529 9.58 37.62 -15.03
C THR A 529 10.86 37.17 -14.30
N LEU A 530 10.79 36.08 -13.54
CA LEU A 530 11.94 35.47 -12.87
C LEU A 530 13.02 35.05 -13.89
N THR A 531 12.60 34.44 -15.01
CA THR A 531 13.52 34.05 -16.09
C THR A 531 14.20 35.25 -16.74
N ILE A 532 13.45 36.33 -16.99
CA ILE A 532 13.98 37.58 -17.57
C ILE A 532 15.03 38.21 -16.64
N LEU A 533 14.72 38.30 -15.34
CA LEU A 533 15.62 38.87 -14.34
C LEU A 533 16.93 38.08 -14.25
N LEU A 534 16.87 36.75 -14.20
CA LEU A 534 18.05 35.89 -14.18
C LEU A 534 18.88 36.03 -15.45
N ASN A 535 18.25 36.11 -16.62
CA ASN A 535 18.95 36.33 -17.89
C ASN A 535 19.62 37.71 -17.98
N LYS A 536 19.11 38.69 -17.23
CA LYS A 536 19.68 40.05 -17.15
C LYS A 536 20.69 40.22 -16.01
N GLY A 537 21.07 39.13 -15.34
CA GLY A 537 22.17 39.12 -14.38
C GLY A 537 21.74 39.34 -12.92
N ALA A 538 20.47 39.13 -12.57
CA ALA A 538 20.03 39.14 -11.17
C ALA A 538 20.83 38.16 -10.33
N LYS A 539 21.29 38.59 -9.15
CA LYS A 539 22.07 37.74 -8.24
C LYS A 539 21.19 36.67 -7.60
N ILE A 540 21.33 35.43 -8.09
CA ILE A 540 20.49 34.28 -7.68
C ILE A 540 20.62 33.90 -6.19
N GLU A 541 21.79 34.15 -5.59
CA GLU A 541 22.09 33.85 -4.17
C GLU A 541 21.94 35.07 -3.25
N LYS A 542 21.40 36.19 -3.74
CA LYS A 542 21.19 37.36 -2.88
C LYS A 542 20.18 36.99 -1.79
N GLN A 543 20.52 37.32 -0.55
CA GLN A 543 19.68 37.11 0.62
C GLN A 543 19.02 38.42 1.05
N ASN A 544 17.76 38.31 1.50
CA ASN A 544 17.03 39.39 2.14
C ASN A 544 17.36 39.49 3.64
N LYS A 545 16.67 40.38 4.36
CA LYS A 545 16.91 40.65 5.79
C LYS A 545 16.73 39.43 6.70
N LYS A 546 15.92 38.44 6.29
CA LYS A 546 15.72 37.16 6.99
C LYS A 546 16.75 36.09 6.60
N GLY A 547 17.66 36.40 5.68
CA GLY A 547 18.59 35.44 5.11
C GLY A 547 17.95 34.59 3.99
N HIS A 548 16.72 34.88 3.57
CA HIS A 548 16.07 34.10 2.51
C HIS A 548 16.63 34.49 1.15
N THR A 549 16.95 33.48 0.33
CA THR A 549 17.15 33.66 -1.11
C THR A 549 15.83 33.58 -1.87
N ALA A 550 15.82 33.95 -3.15
CA ALA A 550 14.66 33.74 -4.02
C ALA A 550 14.17 32.28 -4.03
N LEU A 551 15.05 31.30 -3.84
CA LEU A 551 14.66 29.88 -3.75
C LEU A 551 13.90 29.55 -2.46
N HIS A 552 14.30 30.13 -1.32
CA HIS A 552 13.54 29.98 -0.07
C HIS A 552 12.12 30.52 -0.23
N VAL A 553 11.98 31.70 -0.84
CA VAL A 553 10.69 32.35 -1.09
C VAL A 553 9.81 31.51 -2.02
N ALA A 554 10.37 30.99 -3.12
CA ALA A 554 9.63 30.15 -4.06
C ALA A 554 9.12 28.83 -3.41
N ILE A 555 9.93 28.22 -2.53
CA ILE A 555 9.56 27.00 -1.79
C ILE A 555 8.48 27.29 -0.75
N ALA A 556 8.60 28.39 -0.01
CA ALA A 556 7.61 28.79 0.99
C ALA A 556 6.24 29.10 0.35
N ARG A 557 6.24 29.59 -0.89
CA ARG A 557 5.02 29.86 -1.66
C ARG A 557 4.49 28.66 -2.45
N ALA A 558 5.22 27.55 -2.44
CA ALA A 558 4.95 26.35 -3.25
C ALA A 558 4.89 26.62 -4.77
N ASN A 559 5.68 27.58 -5.28
CA ASN A 559 5.71 27.94 -6.70
C ASN A 559 6.66 27.00 -7.48
N ILE A 560 6.18 25.80 -7.83
CA ILE A 560 6.97 24.76 -8.52
C ILE A 560 7.67 25.27 -9.79
N PRO A 561 7.03 26.04 -10.70
CA PRO A 561 7.70 26.62 -11.86
C PRO A 561 8.93 27.48 -11.50
N CYS A 562 8.81 28.38 -10.52
CA CYS A 562 9.93 29.22 -10.09
C CYS A 562 11.04 28.39 -9.44
N ILE A 563 10.71 27.39 -8.61
CA ILE A 563 11.69 26.49 -7.99
C ILE A 563 12.48 25.73 -9.08
N LYS A 564 11.78 25.20 -10.09
CA LYS A 564 12.39 24.55 -11.26
C LYS A 564 13.36 25.47 -11.97
N THR A 565 12.93 26.69 -12.30
CA THR A 565 13.77 27.66 -13.02
C THR A 565 15.00 28.06 -12.20
N LEU A 566 14.85 28.33 -10.90
CA LEU A 566 15.95 28.70 -10.01
C LEU A 566 16.98 27.59 -9.91
N ILE A 567 16.57 26.33 -9.67
CA ILE A 567 17.50 25.19 -9.61
C ILE A 567 18.20 24.98 -10.96
N ASN A 568 17.47 25.07 -12.08
CA ASN A 568 18.06 24.94 -13.42
C ASN A 568 19.07 26.05 -13.74
N LYS A 569 18.88 27.25 -13.16
CA LYS A 569 19.81 28.38 -13.28
C LYS A 569 20.95 28.36 -12.26
N GLY A 570 21.04 27.31 -11.44
CA GLY A 570 22.17 27.07 -10.54
C GLY A 570 21.96 27.57 -9.11
N ALA A 571 20.72 27.84 -8.68
CA ALA A 571 20.44 28.18 -7.28
C ALA A 571 20.90 27.06 -6.35
N LYS A 572 21.59 27.42 -5.28
CA LYS A 572 22.05 26.48 -4.25
C LYS A 572 20.90 26.12 -3.33
N VAL A 573 20.68 24.82 -3.16
CA VAL A 573 19.72 24.30 -2.17
C VAL A 573 20.31 24.24 -0.76
N THR A 574 21.54 24.72 -0.56
CA THR A 574 22.34 24.63 0.67
C THR A 574 22.58 25.97 1.36
N THR A 575 22.17 27.09 0.76
CA THR A 575 22.35 28.42 1.33
C THR A 575 21.53 28.54 2.62
N LYS A 576 22.17 28.98 3.70
CA LYS A 576 21.56 29.07 5.05
C LYS A 576 20.92 30.44 5.27
N ASP A 577 19.70 30.46 5.76
CA ASP A 577 19.04 31.65 6.27
C ASP A 577 19.54 32.06 7.67
N ASN A 578 18.90 33.06 8.28
CA ASN A 578 19.29 33.54 9.60
C ASN A 578 19.02 32.53 10.73
N GLN A 579 18.22 31.46 10.51
CA GLN A 579 18.05 30.33 11.42
C GLN A 579 18.93 29.12 11.06
N GLU A 580 19.82 29.32 10.09
CA GLU A 580 20.64 28.29 9.48
C GLU A 580 19.84 27.19 8.77
N GLU A 581 18.58 27.46 8.43
CA GLU A 581 17.77 26.59 7.60
C GLU A 581 18.14 26.80 6.13
N THR A 582 18.10 25.71 5.37
CA THR A 582 18.39 25.72 3.93
C THR A 582 17.08 25.55 3.16
N PRO A 583 17.06 25.80 1.84
CA PRO A 583 15.91 25.50 1.00
C PRO A 583 15.40 24.06 1.17
N MET A 584 16.31 23.10 1.41
CA MET A 584 15.96 21.71 1.68
C MET A 584 15.22 21.53 3.01
N HIS A 585 15.61 22.25 4.06
CA HIS A 585 14.91 22.25 5.35
C HIS A 585 13.49 22.80 5.18
N VAL A 586 13.36 23.98 4.59
CA VAL A 586 12.07 24.66 4.36
C VAL A 586 11.12 23.79 3.53
N ALA A 587 11.64 23.08 2.51
CA ALA A 587 10.85 22.16 1.70
C ALA A 587 10.18 21.06 2.54
N ILE A 588 10.89 20.45 3.50
CA ILE A 588 10.34 19.39 4.36
C ILE A 588 9.40 19.96 5.42
N ILE A 589 9.73 21.13 5.99
CA ILE A 589 8.96 21.76 7.06
C ILE A 589 7.58 22.21 6.57
N GLN A 590 7.51 22.82 5.38
CA GLN A 590 6.32 23.53 4.90
C GLN A 590 5.51 22.80 3.83
N ASN A 591 6.08 21.82 3.10
CA ASN A 591 5.45 21.24 1.90
C ASN A 591 5.16 19.73 2.00
N GLN A 592 4.56 19.28 3.11
CA GLN A 592 4.20 17.86 3.30
C GLN A 592 3.17 17.35 2.30
N GLU A 593 2.23 18.21 1.89
CA GLU A 593 1.18 17.89 0.93
C GLU A 593 1.64 17.98 -0.53
N GLN A 594 2.84 18.52 -0.77
CA GLN A 594 3.41 18.70 -2.10
C GLN A 594 4.76 17.98 -2.23
N PRO A 595 4.77 16.63 -2.28
CA PRO A 595 6.00 15.84 -2.35
C PRO A 595 6.87 16.18 -3.57
N ALA A 596 6.26 16.70 -4.66
CA ALA A 596 6.98 17.15 -5.85
C ALA A 596 8.02 18.25 -5.56
N ILE A 597 7.76 19.16 -4.61
CA ILE A 597 8.73 20.20 -4.22
C ILE A 597 9.94 19.57 -3.54
N VAL A 598 9.69 18.64 -2.62
CA VAL A 598 10.72 17.92 -1.88
C VAL A 598 11.59 17.08 -2.81
N GLU A 599 10.97 16.33 -3.73
CA GLU A 599 11.70 15.56 -4.74
C GLU A 599 12.59 16.45 -5.61
N LEU A 600 12.08 17.61 -6.01
CA LEU A 600 12.82 18.54 -6.85
C LEU A 600 14.00 19.18 -6.13
N VAL A 601 13.79 19.64 -4.89
CA VAL A 601 14.79 20.33 -4.09
C VAL A 601 15.86 19.36 -3.56
N LEU A 602 15.45 18.24 -2.96
CA LEU A 602 16.38 17.21 -2.47
C LEU A 602 17.05 16.42 -3.60
N GLY A 603 16.39 16.32 -4.77
CA GLY A 603 16.95 15.72 -5.98
C GLY A 603 18.05 16.56 -6.63
N SER A 604 18.20 17.83 -6.26
CA SER A 604 19.21 18.73 -6.83
C SER A 604 20.64 18.17 -6.70
N LYS A 605 21.49 18.48 -7.68
CA LYS A 605 22.92 18.10 -7.65
C LYS A 605 23.69 18.80 -6.53
N THR A 606 23.25 19.98 -6.13
CA THR A 606 23.86 20.77 -5.05
C THR A 606 23.38 20.37 -3.66
N ALA A 607 22.48 19.37 -3.55
CA ALA A 607 21.93 18.92 -2.27
C ALA A 607 22.99 18.25 -1.39
N ASP A 608 23.18 18.82 -0.19
CA ASP A 608 24.00 18.29 0.88
C ASP A 608 23.14 18.12 2.14
N PHE A 609 22.84 16.87 2.46
CA PHE A 609 21.96 16.51 3.56
C PHE A 609 22.64 16.61 4.94
N THR A 610 23.96 16.77 4.99
CA THR A 610 24.71 16.84 6.26
C THR A 610 24.56 18.18 6.97
N ILE A 611 24.11 19.21 6.25
CA ILE A 611 23.95 20.56 6.78
C ILE A 611 22.87 20.58 7.86
N THR A 612 23.19 21.21 8.99
CA THR A 612 22.27 21.38 10.11
C THR A 612 21.88 22.84 10.32
N ASN A 613 20.68 23.07 10.87
CA ASN A 613 20.26 24.37 11.39
C ASN A 613 20.88 24.68 12.76
N LYS A 614 20.52 25.81 13.38
CA LYS A 614 21.01 26.21 14.72
C LYS A 614 20.78 25.17 15.82
N GLY A 615 19.71 24.38 15.70
CA GLY A 615 19.36 23.30 16.64
C GLY A 615 20.10 21.97 16.37
N GLY A 616 20.95 21.91 15.34
CA GLY A 616 21.60 20.66 14.91
C GLY A 616 20.68 19.75 14.09
N PHE A 617 19.50 20.21 13.67
CA PHE A 617 18.61 19.42 12.83
C PHE A 617 19.09 19.45 11.39
N ASN A 618 19.26 18.27 10.80
CA ASN A 618 19.43 18.10 9.36
C ASN A 618 18.09 17.73 8.73
N VAL A 619 18.07 17.61 7.40
CA VAL A 619 16.86 17.27 6.63
C VAL A 619 16.26 15.90 7.01
N LEU A 620 17.08 14.93 7.42
CA LEU A 620 16.59 13.61 7.85
C LEU A 620 15.92 13.68 9.23
N HIS A 621 16.45 14.50 10.14
CA HIS A 621 15.82 14.77 11.43
C HIS A 621 14.44 15.39 11.25
N PHE A 622 14.28 16.37 10.36
CA PHE A 622 12.97 16.92 10.04
C PHE A 622 12.05 15.93 9.34
N ALA A 623 12.55 15.13 8.41
CA ALA A 623 11.75 14.10 7.75
C ALA A 623 11.21 13.07 8.77
N ALA A 624 12.05 12.66 9.73
CA ALA A 624 11.64 11.78 10.82
C ALA A 624 10.67 12.47 11.79
N LEU A 625 10.87 13.74 12.12
CA LEU A 625 10.00 14.52 13.00
C LEU A 625 8.61 14.74 12.39
N LYS A 626 8.52 14.92 11.07
CA LYS A 626 7.27 15.18 10.35
C LYS A 626 6.57 13.93 9.79
N ASN A 627 7.07 12.73 10.10
CA ASN A 627 6.61 11.47 9.53
C ASN A 627 6.62 11.45 7.98
N PHE A 628 7.57 12.16 7.37
CA PHE A 628 7.55 12.39 5.93
C PHE A 628 8.30 11.28 5.19
N ARG A 629 7.61 10.15 4.97
CA ARG A 629 8.15 8.96 4.30
C ARG A 629 8.83 9.28 2.97
N ARG A 630 8.20 10.08 2.12
CA ARG A 630 8.74 10.37 0.79
C ARG A 630 10.07 11.14 0.84
N ALA A 631 10.22 12.07 1.78
CA ALA A 631 11.49 12.75 2.01
C ALA A 631 12.57 11.74 2.44
N VAL A 632 12.25 10.81 3.35
CA VAL A 632 13.17 9.75 3.80
C VAL A 632 13.60 8.85 2.62
N GLU A 633 12.67 8.46 1.75
CA GLU A 633 12.97 7.66 0.54
C GLU A 633 13.90 8.39 -0.44
N VAL A 634 13.81 9.71 -0.55
CA VAL A 634 14.71 10.52 -1.39
C VAL A 634 16.08 10.73 -0.73
N ILE A 635 16.13 10.88 0.59
CA ILE A 635 17.37 11.13 1.34
C ILE A 635 18.24 9.87 1.41
N ILE A 636 17.68 8.71 1.78
CA ILE A 636 18.45 7.49 2.08
C ILE A 636 19.45 7.09 0.97
N PRO A 637 19.07 7.05 -0.32
CA PRO A 637 19.99 6.62 -1.39
C PRO A 637 21.28 7.44 -1.48
N ARG A 638 21.22 8.74 -1.14
CA ARG A 638 22.36 9.68 -1.21
C ARG A 638 22.89 10.08 0.17
N GLY A 639 22.17 9.76 1.25
CA GLY A 639 22.43 10.17 2.62
C GLY A 639 22.70 9.00 3.59
N LYS A 640 23.02 7.80 3.11
CA LYS A 640 23.24 6.64 3.99
C LYS A 640 24.34 6.83 5.05
N HIS A 641 25.35 7.64 4.75
CA HIS A 641 26.47 7.92 5.68
C HIS A 641 26.08 8.78 6.90
N MET A 642 24.97 9.51 6.83
CA MET A 642 24.52 10.44 7.88
C MET A 642 23.35 9.91 8.72
N ILE A 643 22.92 8.66 8.50
CA ILE A 643 21.76 8.07 9.18
C ILE A 643 21.87 8.12 10.71
N ASN A 644 23.09 7.99 11.23
CA ASN A 644 23.39 8.00 12.67
C ASN A 644 23.88 9.35 13.17
N PHE A 645 23.85 10.41 12.36
CA PHE A 645 24.21 11.76 12.84
C PHE A 645 23.23 12.19 13.91
N ALA A 646 23.75 12.80 14.96
CA ALA A 646 22.96 13.28 16.07
C ALA A 646 22.79 14.81 15.99
N MET A 647 21.59 15.30 16.30
CA MET A 647 21.37 16.74 16.53
C MET A 647 22.02 17.17 17.84
N ASN A 648 21.95 18.47 18.16
CA ASN A 648 22.64 19.05 19.31
C ASN A 648 22.35 18.33 20.63
N GLU A 649 21.16 17.72 20.82
CA GLU A 649 20.77 16.96 22.02
C GLU A 649 21.16 15.47 22.00
N GLY A 650 21.91 15.02 21.00
CA GLY A 650 22.32 13.62 20.86
C GLY A 650 21.28 12.72 20.17
N PHE A 651 20.12 13.25 19.78
CA PHE A 651 19.11 12.47 19.06
C PHE A 651 19.47 12.24 17.60
N THR A 652 19.39 10.99 17.17
CA THR A 652 19.41 10.62 15.74
C THR A 652 17.99 10.60 15.16
N ALA A 653 17.87 10.46 13.85
CA ALA A 653 16.57 10.31 13.19
C ALA A 653 15.76 9.11 13.75
N LEU A 654 16.44 8.03 14.16
CA LEU A 654 15.79 6.87 14.77
C LEU A 654 15.25 7.20 16.18
N HIS A 655 15.96 8.01 16.97
CA HIS A 655 15.43 8.49 18.25
C HIS A 655 14.16 9.31 18.07
N ILE A 656 14.16 10.22 17.09
CA ILE A 656 13.02 11.09 16.78
C ILE A 656 11.81 10.25 16.33
N ALA A 657 12.03 9.29 15.41
CA ALA A 657 10.97 8.39 14.95
C ALA A 657 10.42 7.53 16.11
N ALA A 658 11.30 7.03 16.97
CA ALA A 658 10.93 6.20 18.11
C ALA A 658 10.18 6.99 19.20
N TYR A 659 10.45 8.28 19.36
CA TYR A 659 9.77 9.14 20.32
C TYR A 659 8.37 9.57 19.86
N ASN A 660 8.13 9.66 18.55
CA ASN A 660 6.88 10.15 17.97
C ASN A 660 5.95 9.04 17.40
N ASP A 661 6.24 7.77 17.66
CA ASP A 661 5.50 6.60 17.13
C ASP A 661 5.49 6.52 15.58
N HIS A 662 6.54 7.01 14.93
CA HIS A 662 6.66 6.95 13.47
C HIS A 662 7.25 5.59 13.04
N VAL A 663 6.46 4.53 13.24
CA VAL A 663 6.86 3.11 13.04
C VAL A 663 7.39 2.87 11.63
N GLU A 664 6.74 3.43 10.62
CA GLU A 664 7.12 3.26 9.22
C GLU A 664 8.48 3.91 8.94
N ILE A 665 8.73 5.12 9.46
CA ILE A 665 10.05 5.76 9.36
C ILE A 665 11.10 4.98 10.14
N ALA A 666 10.80 4.55 11.37
CA ALA A 666 11.71 3.73 12.16
C ALA A 666 12.07 2.42 11.43
N SER A 667 11.08 1.78 10.79
CA SER A 667 11.29 0.57 9.99
C SER A 667 12.20 0.83 8.79
N ILE A 668 11.97 1.91 8.04
CA ILE A 668 12.81 2.29 6.90
C ILE A 668 14.24 2.61 7.35
N LEU A 669 14.40 3.40 8.42
CA LEU A 669 15.72 3.75 8.97
C LEU A 669 16.50 2.50 9.40
N ILE A 670 15.86 1.56 10.10
CA ILE A 670 16.51 0.33 10.58
C ILE A 670 16.79 -0.63 9.42
N ARG A 671 15.80 -0.93 8.59
CA ARG A 671 15.84 -2.05 7.64
C ARG A 671 16.48 -1.66 6.31
N GLU A 672 16.28 -0.44 5.84
CA GLU A 672 16.75 0.02 4.53
C GLU A 672 17.99 0.90 4.65
N ALA A 673 18.01 1.79 5.65
CA ALA A 673 19.11 2.73 5.84
C ALA A 673 20.27 2.16 6.68
N GLY A 674 20.04 1.10 7.46
CA GLY A 674 21.04 0.49 8.34
C GLY A 674 21.33 1.34 9.58
N ALA A 675 20.32 2.03 10.11
CA ALA A 675 20.46 2.81 11.34
C ALA A 675 20.95 1.94 12.51
N GLU A 676 21.89 2.48 13.28
CA GLU A 676 22.35 1.84 14.50
C GLU A 676 21.22 1.84 15.54
N ILE A 677 20.81 0.65 15.97
CA ILE A 677 19.62 0.45 16.80
C ILE A 677 19.85 0.91 18.24
N ASN A 678 21.11 0.85 18.71
CA ASN A 678 21.51 1.09 20.10
C ASN A 678 22.28 2.40 20.28
N VAL A 679 22.14 3.37 19.36
CA VAL A 679 22.76 4.69 19.53
C VAL A 679 22.23 5.31 20.82
N ARG A 680 23.08 6.08 21.49
CA ARG A 680 22.79 6.70 22.77
C ARG A 680 22.76 8.22 22.63
N ASP A 681 21.71 8.84 23.14
CA ASP A 681 21.63 10.30 23.28
C ASP A 681 22.54 10.82 24.41
N LYS A 682 22.51 12.14 24.68
CA LYS A 682 23.28 12.75 25.78
C LYS A 682 22.97 12.15 27.16
N ASN A 683 21.76 11.67 27.37
CA ASN A 683 21.29 11.01 28.60
C ASN A 683 21.55 9.50 28.58
N GLN A 684 22.38 9.01 27.65
CA GLN A 684 22.66 7.59 27.44
C GLN A 684 21.43 6.74 27.08
N ARG A 685 20.32 7.37 26.66
CA ARG A 685 19.09 6.68 26.28
C ARG A 685 19.18 6.21 24.85
N THR A 686 18.67 5.01 24.59
CA THR A 686 18.52 4.43 23.24
C THR A 686 17.13 4.73 22.66
N PRO A 687 16.90 4.50 21.35
CA PRO A 687 15.55 4.60 20.77
C PRO A 687 14.51 3.75 21.50
N LEU A 688 14.90 2.57 22.04
CA LEU A 688 14.02 1.72 22.85
C LEU A 688 13.57 2.43 24.13
N HIS A 689 14.47 3.11 24.84
CA HIS A 689 14.12 3.84 26.05
C HIS A 689 13.07 4.92 25.76
N LEU A 690 13.23 5.66 24.67
CA LEU A 690 12.28 6.70 24.27
C LEU A 690 10.91 6.13 23.89
N ALA A 691 10.89 5.06 23.09
CA ALA A 691 9.65 4.37 22.71
C ALA A 691 8.90 3.81 23.93
N VAL A 692 9.62 3.25 24.89
CA VAL A 692 9.05 2.70 26.13
C VAL A 692 8.49 3.79 27.04
N VAL A 693 9.23 4.88 27.27
CA VAL A 693 8.76 6.02 28.07
C VAL A 693 7.47 6.60 27.46
N ARG A 694 7.43 6.70 26.13
CA ARG A 694 6.27 7.20 25.38
C ARG A 694 5.16 6.17 25.17
N GLY A 695 5.42 4.88 25.44
CA GLY A 695 4.42 3.81 25.42
C GLY A 695 4.06 3.36 24.01
N HIS A 696 4.98 3.58 23.08
CA HIS A 696 4.78 3.35 21.65
C HIS A 696 5.02 1.87 21.33
N MET A 697 4.02 1.04 21.65
CA MET A 697 4.08 -0.42 21.57
C MET A 697 4.66 -0.93 20.24
N ARG A 698 4.18 -0.37 19.12
CA ARG A 698 4.57 -0.82 17.77
C ARG A 698 6.05 -0.57 17.48
N VAL A 699 6.59 0.56 17.95
CA VAL A 699 8.03 0.84 17.86
C VAL A 699 8.82 -0.09 18.78
N VAL A 700 8.32 -0.36 19.99
CA VAL A 700 8.96 -1.31 20.93
C VAL A 700 9.04 -2.71 20.31
N GLU A 701 7.95 -3.24 19.78
CA GLU A 701 7.92 -4.52 19.07
C GLU A 701 8.91 -4.55 17.90
N LEU A 702 8.92 -3.49 17.10
CA LEU A 702 9.86 -3.36 15.98
C LEU A 702 11.31 -3.44 16.45
N LEU A 703 11.68 -2.66 17.47
CA LEU A 703 13.04 -2.59 18.02
C LEU A 703 13.48 -3.94 18.63
N LEU A 704 12.58 -4.62 19.33
CA LEU A 704 12.84 -5.96 19.88
C LEU A 704 13.03 -7.01 18.79
N THR A 705 12.19 -6.97 17.75
CA THR A 705 12.26 -7.90 16.61
C THR A 705 13.59 -7.80 15.87
N VAL A 706 14.18 -6.61 15.82
CA VAL A 706 15.49 -6.39 15.17
C VAL A 706 16.68 -6.64 16.10
N GLY A 707 16.44 -7.02 17.36
CA GLY A 707 17.47 -7.38 18.33
C GLY A 707 18.16 -6.18 18.98
N CYS A 708 17.39 -5.17 19.42
CA CYS A 708 17.94 -4.08 20.22
C CYS A 708 18.51 -4.58 21.56
N ASP A 709 19.43 -3.81 22.15
CA ASP A 709 20.02 -4.11 23.45
C ASP A 709 19.01 -3.76 24.57
N LEU A 710 18.38 -4.81 25.10
CA LEU A 710 17.44 -4.75 26.23
C LEU A 710 18.09 -4.32 27.54
N PHE A 711 19.40 -4.52 27.68
CA PHE A 711 20.16 -4.27 28.90
C PHE A 711 20.88 -2.93 28.86
N ALA A 712 20.73 -2.16 27.78
CA ALA A 712 21.24 -0.80 27.71
C ALA A 712 20.70 0.02 28.89
N GLU A 713 21.59 0.74 29.56
CA GLU A 713 21.29 1.58 30.71
C GLU A 713 21.37 3.06 30.34
N ASP A 714 20.42 3.88 30.81
CA ASP A 714 20.51 5.35 30.74
C ASP A 714 21.52 5.93 31.75
N ASP A 715 21.63 7.25 31.81
CA ASP A 715 22.56 7.95 32.72
C ASP A 715 22.32 7.66 34.22
N GLN A 716 21.13 7.17 34.61
CA GLN A 716 20.76 6.75 35.97
C GLN A 716 20.89 5.23 36.18
N GLY A 717 21.36 4.48 35.19
CA GLY A 717 21.41 3.02 35.26
C GLY A 717 20.06 2.33 35.04
N ASN A 718 19.05 3.04 34.54
CA ASN A 718 17.74 2.47 34.24
C ASN A 718 17.79 1.74 32.89
N THR A 719 17.31 0.50 32.86
CA THR A 719 16.99 -0.20 31.61
C THR A 719 15.59 0.17 31.12
N ALA A 720 15.23 -0.25 29.91
CA ALA A 720 13.86 -0.11 29.39
C ALA A 720 12.79 -0.62 30.39
N LEU A 721 13.06 -1.72 31.10
CA LEU A 721 12.14 -2.30 32.08
C LEU A 721 12.03 -1.46 33.37
N HIS A 722 13.05 -0.66 33.73
CA HIS A 722 12.91 0.33 34.81
C HIS A 722 12.02 1.49 34.35
N LEU A 723 12.28 2.02 33.15
CA LEU A 723 11.57 3.19 32.64
C LEU A 723 10.08 2.94 32.42
N VAL A 724 9.69 1.75 31.96
CA VAL A 724 8.26 1.41 31.78
C VAL A 724 7.48 1.50 33.10
N GLN A 725 8.10 1.13 34.23
CA GLN A 725 7.46 1.21 35.55
C GLN A 725 7.38 2.65 36.06
N MET A 726 8.30 3.52 35.66
CA MET A 726 8.35 4.93 36.06
C MET A 726 7.37 5.82 35.28
N ARG A 727 6.82 5.33 34.15
CA ARG A 727 5.84 6.04 33.30
C ARG A 727 4.59 6.51 34.07
N THR A 728 4.21 5.81 35.13
CA THR A 728 2.97 6.03 35.91
C THR A 728 3.07 7.18 36.92
N ALA A 729 4.25 7.78 37.12
CA ALA A 729 4.47 8.75 38.21
C ALA A 729 4.05 10.22 37.90
N GLY A 730 3.64 10.55 36.67
CA GLY A 730 3.49 11.97 36.26
C GLY A 730 2.08 12.53 36.06
N LEU A 731 1.12 11.75 35.55
CA LEU A 731 -0.23 12.22 35.16
C LEU A 731 -1.40 11.45 35.82
N PRO A 732 -1.31 10.12 36.05
CA PRO A 732 -2.38 9.37 36.71
C PRO A 732 -2.60 9.75 38.18
N ASP A 733 -1.59 10.29 38.88
CA ASP A 733 -1.68 10.59 40.32
C ASP A 733 -2.58 11.81 40.63
N LEU A 734 -2.65 12.78 39.70
CA LEU A 734 -3.53 13.94 39.82
C LEU A 734 -4.99 13.57 39.52
N LEU A 735 -5.22 12.79 38.46
CA LEU A 735 -6.56 12.32 38.06
C LEU A 735 -7.13 11.26 39.02
N SER A 736 -6.30 10.36 39.54
CA SER A 736 -6.73 9.37 40.54
C SER A 736 -7.06 10.00 41.89
N LYS A 737 -6.37 11.07 42.30
CA LYS A 737 -6.74 11.89 43.47
C LYS A 737 -8.04 12.67 43.27
N LEU A 738 -8.31 13.16 42.05
CA LEU A 738 -9.52 13.92 41.72
C LEU A 738 -10.77 13.05 41.52
N LEU A 739 -10.62 11.83 41.00
CA LEU A 739 -11.74 10.99 40.57
C LEU A 739 -11.93 9.70 41.39
N GLY A 740 -10.99 9.32 42.26
CA GLY A 740 -11.10 8.12 43.09
C GLY A 740 -11.06 6.78 42.33
N VAL A 741 -10.82 6.80 41.01
CA VAL A 741 -10.74 5.61 40.16
C VAL A 741 -9.28 5.26 39.88
N LYS A 742 -8.86 4.03 40.26
CA LYS A 742 -7.56 3.47 39.88
C LYS A 742 -7.57 3.09 38.40
N ILE A 743 -7.03 3.95 37.54
CA ILE A 743 -6.82 3.63 36.12
C ILE A 743 -5.62 2.69 36.00
N LYS A 744 -5.83 1.45 35.54
CA LYS A 744 -4.74 0.54 35.18
C LYS A 744 -4.19 0.96 33.81
N ASP A 745 -2.92 1.36 33.73
CA ASP A 745 -2.26 1.62 32.44
C ASP A 745 -1.96 0.28 31.74
N GLU A 746 -2.91 -0.16 30.93
CA GLU A 746 -2.84 -1.42 30.17
C GLU A 746 -1.59 -1.47 29.27
N ALA A 747 -1.14 -0.32 28.75
CA ALA A 747 0.05 -0.23 27.90
C ALA A 747 1.34 -0.52 28.70
N THR A 748 1.43 -0.05 29.95
CA THR A 748 2.57 -0.35 30.84
C THR A 748 2.69 -1.85 31.09
N LEU A 749 1.58 -2.54 31.36
CA LEU A 749 1.58 -3.99 31.57
C LEU A 749 1.98 -4.76 30.31
N GLN A 750 1.42 -4.40 29.16
CA GLN A 750 1.73 -5.07 27.89
C GLN A 750 3.20 -4.89 27.49
N ILE A 751 3.75 -3.67 27.59
CA ILE A 751 5.17 -3.42 27.27
C ILE A 751 6.07 -4.15 28.27
N SER A 752 5.71 -4.18 29.55
CA SER A 752 6.45 -4.90 30.58
C SER A 752 6.49 -6.40 30.30
N SER A 753 5.35 -7.00 29.94
CA SER A 753 5.28 -8.41 29.54
C SER A 753 6.18 -8.70 28.34
N LEU A 754 6.09 -7.87 27.31
CA LEU A 754 6.86 -8.01 26.08
C LEU A 754 8.37 -7.93 26.33
N LEU A 755 8.82 -6.96 27.14
CA LEU A 755 10.22 -6.82 27.52
C LEU A 755 10.74 -8.01 28.33
N ILE A 756 9.93 -8.56 29.25
CA ILE A 756 10.30 -9.74 30.06
C ILE A 756 10.35 -10.99 29.18
N GLU A 757 9.38 -11.18 28.29
CA GLU A 757 9.36 -12.30 27.34
C GLU A 757 10.56 -12.26 26.38
N ALA A 758 11.03 -11.05 26.02
CA ALA A 758 12.23 -10.85 25.24
C ALA A 758 13.55 -11.04 26.03
N GLY A 759 13.48 -11.31 27.34
CA GLY A 759 14.63 -11.61 28.19
C GLY A 759 15.06 -10.48 29.13
N GLY A 760 14.23 -9.46 29.35
CA GLY A 760 14.51 -8.35 30.27
C GLY A 760 14.71 -8.81 31.72
N ASP A 761 15.73 -8.28 32.37
CA ASP A 761 16.10 -8.65 33.75
C ASP A 761 15.28 -7.86 34.79
N ILE A 762 14.35 -8.55 35.44
CA ILE A 762 13.53 -8.04 36.55
C ILE A 762 14.31 -7.82 37.86
N GLY A 763 15.52 -8.38 37.99
CA GLY A 763 16.37 -8.31 39.18
C GLY A 763 17.53 -7.31 39.06
N LYS A 764 17.74 -6.72 37.88
CA LYS A 764 18.78 -5.71 37.65
C LYS A 764 18.50 -4.48 38.51
N LYS A 765 19.51 -3.94 39.19
CA LYS A 765 19.40 -2.70 39.96
C LYS A 765 19.94 -1.51 39.17
N ASN A 766 19.24 -0.38 39.21
CA ASN A 766 19.73 0.91 38.73
C ASN A 766 20.72 1.56 39.72
N LYS A 767 21.23 2.77 39.42
CA LYS A 767 22.17 3.49 40.31
C LYS A 767 21.56 3.89 41.66
N ALA A 768 20.23 3.97 41.75
CA ALA A 768 19.51 4.17 43.02
C ALA A 768 19.32 2.87 43.82
N GLY A 769 19.84 1.74 43.34
CA GLY A 769 19.75 0.44 44.00
C GLY A 769 18.38 -0.24 43.87
N LYS A 770 17.46 0.31 43.06
CA LYS A 770 16.10 -0.19 42.85
C LYS A 770 16.06 -1.11 41.64
N THR A 771 15.32 -2.22 41.74
CA THR A 771 14.98 -3.10 40.62
C THR A 771 13.72 -2.60 39.89
N PRO A 772 13.40 -3.09 38.67
CA PRO A 772 12.12 -2.80 38.04
C PRO A 772 10.92 -3.15 38.93
N LEU A 773 11.00 -4.25 39.69
CA LEU A 773 9.94 -4.64 40.62
C LEU A 773 9.79 -3.69 41.82
N ASP A 774 10.88 -3.07 42.28
CA ASP A 774 10.84 -2.06 43.35
C ASP A 774 10.16 -0.76 42.90
N LEU A 775 10.12 -0.52 41.58
CA LEU A 775 9.50 0.66 40.97
C LEU A 775 8.00 0.47 40.70
N CYS A 776 7.47 -0.75 40.77
CA CYS A 776 6.04 -1.00 40.62
C CYS A 776 5.23 -0.44 41.81
N THR A 777 4.13 0.27 41.51
CA THR A 777 3.26 0.89 42.52
C THR A 777 2.34 -0.09 43.25
N ASP A 778 2.04 -1.24 42.63
CA ASP A 778 1.07 -2.19 43.16
C ASP A 778 1.61 -3.63 43.21
N GLU A 779 1.25 -4.37 44.27
CA GLU A 779 1.75 -5.73 44.50
C GLU A 779 1.18 -6.75 43.49
N SER A 780 0.00 -6.48 42.91
CA SER A 780 -0.58 -7.31 41.86
C SER A 780 0.27 -7.32 40.59
N THR A 781 0.75 -6.17 40.14
CA THR A 781 1.65 -6.02 38.99
C THR A 781 2.98 -6.71 39.28
N LYS A 782 3.56 -6.53 40.47
CA LYS A 782 4.80 -7.23 40.86
C LYS A 782 4.68 -8.75 40.74
N ASN A 783 3.59 -9.31 41.28
CA ASN A 783 3.34 -10.75 41.22
C ASN A 783 3.10 -11.26 39.79
N TYR A 784 2.41 -10.48 38.96
CA TYR A 784 2.19 -10.78 37.55
C TYR A 784 3.52 -10.81 36.77
N LEU A 785 4.38 -9.80 36.93
CA LEU A 785 5.67 -9.72 36.24
C LEU A 785 6.62 -10.85 36.69
N ARG A 786 6.62 -11.23 37.98
CA ARG A 786 7.35 -12.41 38.48
C ARG A 786 6.89 -13.69 37.78
N LYS A 787 5.57 -13.90 37.67
CA LYS A 787 5.00 -15.07 37.00
C LYS A 787 5.41 -15.16 35.53
N ILE A 788 5.39 -14.05 34.79
CA ILE A 788 5.85 -14.02 33.40
C ILE A 788 7.34 -14.31 33.30
N ALA A 789 8.16 -13.73 34.18
CA ALA A 789 9.60 -14.00 34.17
C ALA A 789 9.92 -15.48 34.45
N GLU A 790 9.18 -16.15 35.32
CA GLU A 790 9.29 -17.59 35.55
C GLU A 790 8.87 -18.40 34.32
N GLN A 791 7.77 -18.00 33.65
CA GLN A 791 7.33 -18.63 32.41
C GLN A 791 8.32 -18.42 31.25
N ALA A 792 9.00 -17.27 31.19
CA ALA A 792 10.02 -16.98 30.19
C ALA A 792 11.29 -17.82 30.41
N LYS A 793 11.70 -18.05 31.67
CA LYS A 793 12.86 -18.89 32.02
C LYS A 793 12.74 -20.35 31.57
N THR A 794 11.53 -20.88 31.43
CA THR A 794 11.30 -22.27 30.97
C THR A 794 11.32 -22.43 29.45
N LYS A 795 11.37 -21.32 28.69
CA LYS A 795 11.46 -21.28 27.23
C LYS A 795 12.83 -20.71 26.80
N SER A 796 13.94 -21.39 27.11
CA SER A 796 15.26 -20.89 26.69
C SER A 796 15.47 -21.11 25.19
N PHE A 797 15.53 -20.04 24.41
CA PHE A 797 16.00 -20.10 23.04
C PHE A 797 17.51 -20.37 22.99
N VAL A 798 17.96 -21.19 22.03
CA VAL A 798 19.39 -21.51 21.85
C VAL A 798 19.99 -20.60 20.79
N THR A 799 20.96 -19.76 21.15
CA THR A 799 21.67 -18.87 20.22
C THR A 799 22.97 -19.50 19.73
N THR A 800 23.26 -19.44 18.43
CA THR A 800 24.53 -19.92 17.85
C THR A 800 25.72 -19.02 18.21
N GLN A 801 26.95 -19.47 17.94
CA GLN A 801 28.19 -18.72 18.24
C GLN A 801 28.27 -17.35 17.53
N LYS A 802 27.49 -17.13 16.45
CA LYS A 802 27.39 -15.84 15.75
C LYS A 802 26.08 -15.08 16.02
N GLY A 803 25.36 -15.42 17.08
CA GLY A 803 24.22 -14.62 17.54
C GLY A 803 22.87 -14.93 16.88
N ILE A 804 22.71 -16.09 16.23
CA ILE A 804 21.43 -16.48 15.61
C ILE A 804 20.61 -17.33 16.58
N THR A 805 19.41 -16.86 16.92
CA THR A 805 18.46 -17.57 17.78
C THR A 805 17.80 -18.72 17.01
N LEU A 806 18.05 -19.97 17.42
CA LEU A 806 17.44 -21.17 16.85
C LEU A 806 16.04 -21.40 17.44
N PRO A 807 15.12 -22.01 16.68
CA PRO A 807 13.82 -22.39 17.21
C PRO A 807 13.96 -23.38 18.38
N PRO A 808 13.14 -23.24 19.44
CA PRO A 808 13.30 -23.99 20.69
C PRO A 808 13.07 -25.51 20.55
N TYR A 809 12.48 -25.97 19.46
CA TYR A 809 12.20 -27.39 19.17
C TYR A 809 13.32 -28.10 18.38
N TRP A 810 14.46 -27.45 18.15
CA TRP A 810 15.63 -28.06 17.52
C TRP A 810 16.42 -28.90 18.53
N GLU A 811 16.79 -30.12 18.16
CA GLU A 811 17.66 -30.93 19.02
C GLU A 811 19.07 -30.36 19.08
N LYS A 812 19.66 -30.44 20.28
CA LYS A 812 21.05 -30.05 20.49
C LYS A 812 21.96 -31.05 19.75
N MET A 813 22.96 -30.51 19.05
CA MET A 813 23.98 -31.29 18.34
C MET A 813 25.35 -31.09 18.99
N ASP A 814 26.13 -32.16 19.04
CA ASP A 814 27.50 -32.11 19.53
C ASP A 814 28.47 -31.60 18.47
N LYS A 815 29.59 -30.98 18.88
CA LYS A 815 30.59 -30.38 17.97
C LYS A 815 31.24 -31.36 16.97
N LYS A 816 31.05 -32.68 17.18
CA LYS A 816 31.59 -33.75 16.33
C LYS A 816 30.55 -34.29 15.33
N GLU A 817 29.28 -33.92 15.48
CA GLU A 817 28.19 -34.38 14.61
C GLU A 817 28.09 -33.49 13.37
N SER A 818 28.25 -34.08 12.18
CA SER A 818 28.12 -33.35 10.91
C SER A 818 26.67 -33.16 10.48
N LEU A 819 25.78 -34.10 10.81
CA LEU A 819 24.35 -34.12 10.47
C LEU A 819 23.57 -34.90 11.54
N LYS A 820 22.31 -34.53 11.78
CA LYS A 820 21.41 -35.27 12.67
C LYS A 820 20.04 -35.49 12.03
N ARG A 821 19.50 -36.71 12.13
CA ARG A 821 18.12 -37.04 11.72
C ARG A 821 17.20 -36.93 12.93
N VAL A 822 16.21 -36.05 12.84
CA VAL A 822 15.25 -35.80 13.90
C VAL A 822 13.87 -36.19 13.40
N LEU A 823 13.23 -37.14 14.07
CA LEU A 823 11.86 -37.52 13.76
C LEU A 823 10.94 -36.33 14.05
N LEU A 824 10.11 -35.94 13.08
CA LEU A 824 9.08 -34.93 13.34
C LEU A 824 7.95 -35.57 14.15
N ASN A 825 7.69 -35.01 15.33
CA ASN A 825 6.67 -35.52 16.24
C ASN A 825 5.37 -34.68 16.13
N SER A 826 4.23 -35.36 16.21
CA SER A 826 2.90 -34.73 16.13
C SER A 826 2.47 -34.01 17.40
N THR A 827 3.19 -34.16 18.52
CA THR A 827 2.83 -33.54 19.81
C THR A 827 3.27 -32.09 19.95
N ASP A 828 4.23 -31.60 19.14
CA ASP A 828 4.68 -30.21 19.14
C ASP A 828 3.99 -29.44 18.00
N THR A 829 3.23 -28.40 18.35
CA THR A 829 2.45 -27.59 17.40
C THR A 829 3.26 -27.01 16.22
N LEU A 830 4.56 -26.78 16.38
CA LEU A 830 5.42 -26.24 15.32
C LEU A 830 5.98 -27.36 14.45
N GLN A 831 6.40 -28.49 15.04
CA GLN A 831 6.83 -29.67 14.28
C GLN A 831 5.66 -30.29 13.50
N GLN A 832 4.45 -30.23 14.05
CA GLN A 832 3.23 -30.69 13.38
C GLN A 832 2.96 -29.91 12.09
N ARG A 833 3.07 -28.58 12.11
CA ARG A 833 2.90 -27.74 10.90
C ARG A 833 3.97 -28.03 9.84
N GLU A 834 5.20 -28.24 10.28
CA GLU A 834 6.31 -28.62 9.40
C GLU A 834 6.04 -29.97 8.72
N MET A 835 5.60 -30.96 9.51
CA MET A 835 5.21 -32.29 9.04
C MET A 835 4.04 -32.21 8.05
N GLU A 836 2.96 -31.50 8.38
CA GLU A 836 1.78 -31.31 7.52
C GLU A 836 2.14 -30.67 6.16
N SER A 837 3.09 -29.74 6.14
CA SER A 837 3.60 -29.14 4.90
C SER A 837 4.32 -30.17 4.03
N VAL A 838 5.20 -30.98 4.63
CA VAL A 838 5.95 -32.01 3.90
C VAL A 838 5.01 -33.11 3.39
N GLU A 839 4.03 -33.51 4.20
CA GLU A 839 3.01 -34.47 3.81
C GLU A 839 2.15 -33.97 2.64
N LYS A 840 1.75 -32.70 2.65
CA LYS A 840 0.95 -32.11 1.58
C LYS A 840 1.68 -32.17 0.23
N ILE A 841 2.98 -31.88 0.24
CA ILE A 841 3.83 -31.93 -0.95
C ILE A 841 4.01 -33.38 -1.42
N PHE A 842 4.26 -34.29 -0.49
CA PHE A 842 4.39 -35.72 -0.81
C PHE A 842 3.09 -36.29 -1.39
N LYS A 843 1.92 -36.01 -0.79
CA LYS A 843 0.60 -36.45 -1.26
C LYS A 843 0.25 -35.92 -2.65
N HIS A 844 0.73 -34.72 -2.99
CA HIS A 844 0.60 -34.20 -4.36
C HIS A 844 1.47 -34.97 -5.37
N THR A 845 2.61 -35.50 -4.93
CA THR A 845 3.60 -36.19 -5.76
C THR A 845 3.30 -37.67 -5.94
N LEU A 846 2.98 -38.37 -4.85
CA LEU A 846 2.63 -39.80 -4.79
C LEU A 846 1.29 -39.96 -4.04
N PRO A 847 0.15 -39.66 -4.68
CA PRO A 847 -1.16 -39.71 -4.01
C PRO A 847 -1.60 -41.13 -3.62
N GLN A 848 -1.01 -42.16 -4.23
CA GLN A 848 -1.31 -43.58 -3.99
C GLN A 848 -0.52 -44.15 -2.78
N SER A 849 0.51 -43.44 -2.32
CA SER A 849 1.49 -43.94 -1.35
C SER A 849 1.20 -43.44 0.06
N GLN A 850 1.48 -44.28 1.05
CA GLN A 850 1.22 -43.95 2.46
C GLN A 850 2.53 -43.60 3.18
N ILE A 851 2.65 -42.37 3.66
CA ILE A 851 3.79 -41.94 4.48
C ILE A 851 3.75 -42.71 5.81
N VAL A 852 4.87 -43.34 6.16
CA VAL A 852 5.08 -44.03 7.44
C VAL A 852 5.68 -43.07 8.47
N ARG A 853 6.69 -42.28 8.08
CA ARG A 853 7.25 -41.21 8.92
C ARG A 853 8.12 -40.22 8.13
N ILE A 854 8.36 -39.04 8.72
CA ILE A 854 9.19 -37.98 8.16
C ILE A 854 10.30 -37.62 9.16
N GLU A 855 11.54 -37.68 8.71
CA GLU A 855 12.73 -37.32 9.48
C GLU A 855 13.34 -36.03 8.91
N ARG A 856 13.49 -34.99 9.73
CA ARG A 856 14.17 -33.73 9.39
C ARG A 856 15.67 -33.89 9.53
N ILE A 857 16.42 -33.36 8.56
CA ILE A 857 17.88 -33.41 8.56
C ILE A 857 18.43 -32.07 9.04
N GLN A 858 19.11 -32.06 10.19
CA GLN A 858 19.67 -30.86 10.82
C GLN A 858 21.17 -30.70 10.57
N ASN A 859 21.58 -29.49 10.16
CA ASN A 859 22.97 -29.06 10.05
C ASN A 859 23.13 -27.58 10.48
N PRO A 860 23.60 -27.30 11.71
CA PRO A 860 23.74 -25.95 12.25
C PRO A 860 24.72 -25.06 11.47
N PHE A 861 25.78 -25.65 10.91
CA PHE A 861 26.81 -24.92 10.17
C PHE A 861 26.28 -24.38 8.84
N LEU A 862 25.52 -25.20 8.10
CA LEU A 862 24.91 -24.80 6.84
C LEU A 862 23.76 -23.80 7.04
N TRP A 863 23.00 -23.95 8.13
CA TRP A 863 21.94 -22.99 8.48
C TRP A 863 22.50 -21.61 8.86
N GLU A 864 23.55 -21.58 9.70
CA GLU A 864 24.23 -20.35 10.07
C GLU A 864 24.89 -19.67 8.85
N HIS A 865 25.49 -20.44 7.94
CA HIS A 865 26.07 -19.92 6.69
C HIS A 865 24.99 -19.38 5.74
N TYR A 866 23.90 -20.12 5.53
CA TYR A 866 22.76 -19.70 4.70
C TYR A 866 22.17 -18.36 5.19
N PHE A 867 21.89 -18.24 6.49
CA PHE A 867 21.30 -17.00 7.04
C PHE A 867 22.26 -15.81 6.97
N LEU A 868 23.56 -16.00 7.24
CA LEU A 868 24.55 -14.93 7.18
C LEU A 868 24.82 -14.46 5.75
N THR A 869 24.89 -15.39 4.80
CA THR A 869 25.10 -15.08 3.36
C THR A 869 23.85 -14.43 2.78
N ARG A 870 22.65 -14.88 3.18
CA ARG A 870 21.38 -14.24 2.82
C ARG A 870 21.27 -12.84 3.34
N ARG A 871 21.59 -12.64 4.61
CA ARG A 871 21.61 -11.31 5.21
C ARG A 871 22.63 -10.40 4.51
N ARG A 872 23.79 -10.92 4.10
CA ARG A 872 24.81 -10.16 3.37
C ARG A 872 24.36 -9.76 1.95
N PHE A 873 23.73 -10.66 1.21
CA PHE A 873 23.18 -10.38 -0.12
C PHE A 873 21.96 -9.45 -0.05
N GLU A 874 21.07 -9.64 0.91
CA GLU A 874 19.91 -8.78 1.10
C GLU A 874 20.32 -7.37 1.59
N MET A 875 21.39 -7.25 2.36
CA MET A 875 21.99 -5.94 2.71
C MET A 875 22.64 -5.23 1.51
N GLN A 876 23.16 -6.00 0.54
CA GLN A 876 23.86 -5.45 -0.63
C GLN A 876 22.92 -5.11 -1.80
N TYR A 877 21.84 -5.87 -1.98
CA TYR A 877 20.96 -5.75 -3.16
C TYR A 877 19.49 -5.48 -2.82
N GLY A 878 19.07 -5.56 -1.55
CA GLY A 878 17.71 -5.32 -1.08
C GLY A 878 17.00 -6.58 -0.55
N PRO A 879 15.82 -6.45 0.09
CA PRO A 879 15.06 -7.59 0.61
C PRO A 879 14.62 -8.53 -0.52
N GLY A 880 14.85 -9.84 -0.37
CA GLY A 880 14.45 -10.85 -1.37
C GLY A 880 15.41 -11.00 -2.57
N CYS A 881 16.51 -10.23 -2.59
CA CYS A 881 17.50 -10.22 -3.67
C CYS A 881 18.52 -11.35 -3.55
N ALA A 882 18.66 -11.92 -2.36
CA ALA A 882 19.31 -13.21 -2.20
C ALA A 882 18.50 -14.28 -2.94
N ASN A 883 18.89 -14.59 -4.17
CA ASN A 883 18.38 -15.77 -4.85
C ASN A 883 18.99 -17.02 -4.16
N GLU A 884 18.30 -18.17 -4.15
CA GLU A 884 18.85 -19.38 -3.52
C GLU A 884 20.10 -19.92 -4.26
N LEU A 885 20.39 -19.41 -5.46
CA LEU A 885 21.57 -19.72 -6.28
C LEU A 885 22.86 -19.15 -5.65
N ASP A 886 22.81 -17.93 -5.10
CA ASP A 886 23.94 -17.17 -4.58
C ASP A 886 24.25 -17.48 -3.10
N LEU A 887 23.31 -18.15 -2.41
CA LEU A 887 23.37 -18.45 -0.97
C LEU A 887 24.21 -19.67 -0.61
N PHE A 888 24.42 -20.59 -1.56
CA PHE A 888 25.06 -21.88 -1.35
C PHE A 888 26.30 -22.05 -2.23
N HIS A 889 27.31 -21.18 -2.05
CA HIS A 889 28.65 -21.47 -2.54
C HIS A 889 29.46 -22.24 -1.50
N GLY A 890 29.25 -23.56 -1.47
CA GLY A 890 30.22 -24.51 -0.93
C GLY A 890 29.62 -25.55 0.02
N THR A 891 29.68 -26.84 -0.36
CA THR A 891 30.10 -27.91 0.56
C THR A 891 30.54 -29.19 -0.19
N MET A 892 31.35 -29.98 0.52
CA MET A 892 32.27 -31.01 0.02
C MET A 892 31.66 -32.41 -0.24
N PRO A 893 32.20 -33.18 -1.21
CA PRO A 893 31.71 -34.50 -1.63
C PRO A 893 31.69 -35.62 -0.55
N LYS A 894 32.46 -35.50 0.53
CA LYS A 894 32.73 -36.61 1.46
C LYS A 894 31.62 -36.93 2.48
N VAL A 895 30.52 -36.17 2.50
CA VAL A 895 29.48 -36.30 3.56
C VAL A 895 28.26 -37.09 3.09
N ILE A 896 28.05 -37.23 1.77
CA ILE A 896 26.89 -37.94 1.19
C ILE A 896 27.15 -39.44 1.00
N GLU A 897 28.42 -39.83 0.81
CA GLU A 897 28.88 -41.22 0.63
C GLU A 897 28.30 -42.23 1.65
N PRO A 898 28.26 -41.94 2.97
CA PRO A 898 27.76 -42.90 3.96
C PRO A 898 26.24 -43.11 3.87
N ILE A 899 25.48 -42.07 3.50
CA ILE A 899 24.01 -42.13 3.38
C ILE A 899 23.63 -42.96 2.14
N CYS A 900 24.36 -42.78 1.03
CA CYS A 900 24.14 -43.52 -0.21
C CYS A 900 24.60 -44.98 -0.14
N SER A 901 25.62 -45.29 0.66
CA SER A 901 26.17 -46.65 0.76
C SER A 901 25.26 -47.67 1.46
N GLN A 902 24.17 -47.24 2.11
CA GLN A 902 23.44 -48.10 3.04
C GLN A 902 22.05 -48.57 2.63
N ASN A 903 21.39 -48.09 1.55
CA ASN A 903 20.23 -48.77 0.92
C ASN A 903 19.57 -47.97 -0.22
N PHE A 904 19.21 -48.71 -1.28
CA PHE A 904 18.17 -48.55 -2.33
C PHE A 904 17.83 -47.17 -2.95
N ASP A 905 17.95 -47.16 -4.29
CA ASP A 905 17.35 -46.31 -5.34
C ASP A 905 17.00 -44.84 -4.99
N PHE A 906 17.78 -43.92 -5.55
CA PHE A 906 17.84 -42.49 -5.24
C PHE A 906 16.97 -41.64 -6.19
N ARG A 907 16.09 -40.75 -5.68
CA ARG A 907 15.42 -39.69 -6.48
C ARG A 907 15.16 -38.39 -5.69
N LEU A 908 15.28 -37.26 -6.38
CA LEU A 908 15.17 -35.89 -5.86
C LEU A 908 13.81 -35.24 -6.18
N ALA A 909 13.38 -34.29 -5.33
CA ALA A 909 12.08 -33.61 -5.41
C ALA A 909 12.16 -32.11 -5.02
N GLY A 910 11.78 -31.16 -5.90
CA GLY A 910 11.71 -29.71 -5.64
C GLY A 910 10.98 -28.83 -6.70
N ASP A 911 10.42 -27.67 -6.32
CA ASP A 911 9.43 -26.88 -7.12
C ASP A 911 9.94 -26.23 -8.44
N ARG A 912 9.10 -26.33 -9.49
CA ARG A 912 9.28 -26.11 -10.97
C ARG A 912 10.14 -24.92 -11.47
N VAL A 913 10.63 -25.09 -12.72
CA VAL A 913 11.13 -24.03 -13.66
C VAL A 913 10.35 -23.98 -14.97
N GLY A 914 10.16 -22.77 -15.48
CA GLY A 914 10.16 -22.44 -16.91
C GLY A 914 11.08 -21.23 -17.15
N THR A 915 12.02 -21.34 -18.08
CA THR A 915 13.07 -20.38 -18.51
C THR A 915 12.48 -19.17 -19.26
N LEU A 916 13.00 -17.94 -19.29
CA LEU A 916 14.28 -17.29 -18.96
C LEU A 916 13.97 -16.07 -18.04
N PHE A 917 14.60 -15.78 -16.90
CA PHE A 917 15.98 -15.92 -16.46
C PHE A 917 16.02 -16.44 -15.01
N GLY A 918 16.59 -17.64 -14.86
CA GLY A 918 17.33 -18.08 -13.68
C GLY A 918 16.65 -18.10 -12.30
N LYS A 919 15.71 -19.02 -12.05
CA LYS A 919 15.55 -19.72 -10.75
C LYS A 919 14.97 -21.11 -10.98
N GLY A 920 15.52 -22.13 -10.32
CA GLY A 920 14.98 -23.48 -10.48
C GLY A 920 15.46 -24.59 -9.56
N ALA A 921 14.49 -25.27 -8.95
CA ALA A 921 14.62 -26.62 -8.40
C ALA A 921 13.87 -27.62 -9.30
N TYR A 922 14.29 -28.89 -9.28
CA TYR A 922 13.76 -29.95 -10.14
C TYR A 922 12.65 -30.75 -9.46
N PHE A 923 11.45 -30.80 -10.05
CA PHE A 923 10.45 -31.85 -9.78
C PHE A 923 10.25 -32.59 -11.09
N ALA A 924 10.44 -33.91 -11.05
CA ALA A 924 9.85 -34.79 -12.04
C ALA A 924 8.32 -34.70 -11.87
N ARG A 925 7.69 -33.80 -12.63
CA ARG A 925 6.24 -33.53 -12.62
C ARG A 925 5.38 -34.77 -12.93
N ASN A 926 6.01 -35.90 -13.28
CA ASN A 926 5.42 -37.21 -13.52
C ASN A 926 6.24 -38.35 -12.88
N ALA A 927 6.47 -38.32 -11.55
CA ALA A 927 6.97 -39.51 -10.84
C ALA A 927 5.97 -40.70 -10.84
N LYS A 928 4.77 -40.53 -11.42
CA LYS A 928 3.76 -41.58 -11.64
C LYS A 928 4.27 -42.79 -12.43
N TYR A 929 5.20 -42.61 -13.37
CA TYR A 929 5.83 -43.71 -14.12
C TYR A 929 7.03 -44.32 -13.40
N SER A 930 7.41 -43.73 -12.26
CA SER A 930 8.68 -43.90 -11.59
C SER A 930 8.59 -44.85 -10.38
N ASP A 931 7.39 -45.01 -9.82
CA ASP A 931 7.08 -45.92 -8.71
C ASP A 931 7.40 -47.39 -9.05
N GLY A 932 7.26 -47.78 -10.33
CA GLY A 932 7.60 -49.12 -10.82
C GLY A 932 9.10 -49.47 -10.85
N TYR A 933 9.99 -48.52 -10.52
CA TYR A 933 11.45 -48.73 -10.51
C TYR A 933 12.06 -48.81 -9.11
N SER A 934 11.34 -48.35 -8.08
CA SER A 934 11.84 -48.32 -6.69
C SER A 934 11.70 -49.69 -6.02
N ALA A 935 12.84 -50.28 -5.63
CA ALA A 935 12.85 -51.51 -4.84
C ALA A 935 12.38 -51.23 -3.41
N THR A 936 11.60 -52.16 -2.86
CA THR A 936 11.23 -52.13 -1.45
C THR A 936 12.33 -52.76 -0.60
N ASP A 937 12.48 -52.30 0.63
CA ASP A 937 13.27 -53.04 1.61
C ASP A 937 12.58 -54.34 2.04
N GLU A 938 13.23 -55.13 2.90
CA GLU A 938 12.69 -56.40 3.43
C GLU A 938 11.32 -56.25 4.13
N LYS A 939 10.90 -55.04 4.47
CA LYS A 939 9.63 -54.71 5.14
C LYS A 939 8.59 -54.09 4.20
N GLY A 940 8.87 -54.04 2.89
CA GLY A 940 7.98 -53.43 1.91
C GLY A 940 7.99 -51.90 1.91
N LEU A 941 9.00 -51.26 2.52
CA LEU A 941 9.09 -49.80 2.63
C LEU A 941 9.97 -49.21 1.53
N LYS A 942 9.62 -48.00 1.13
CA LYS A 942 10.34 -47.16 0.17
C LYS A 942 10.81 -45.87 0.83
N TYR A 943 11.89 -45.31 0.31
CA TYR A 943 12.60 -44.17 0.89
C TYR A 943 12.70 -43.04 -0.13
N MET A 944 12.47 -41.80 0.30
CA MET A 944 12.55 -40.61 -0.56
C MET A 944 13.17 -39.45 0.21
N PHE A 945 14.16 -38.79 -0.37
CA PHE A 945 14.69 -37.53 0.17
C PHE A 945 14.06 -36.34 -0.55
N ARG A 946 13.64 -35.34 0.24
CA ARG A 946 13.42 -33.99 -0.28
C ARG A 946 14.74 -33.24 -0.15
N ALA A 947 15.27 -32.76 -1.27
CA ALA A 947 16.53 -32.03 -1.30
C ALA A 947 16.41 -30.74 -2.13
N LYS A 948 17.22 -29.74 -1.78
CA LYS A 948 17.45 -28.56 -2.61
C LYS A 948 18.63 -28.81 -3.55
N VAL A 949 18.47 -28.40 -4.81
CA VAL A 949 19.43 -28.66 -5.90
C VAL A 949 19.88 -27.33 -6.52
N LEU A 950 21.18 -27.16 -6.76
CA LEU A 950 21.72 -26.07 -7.58
C LEU A 950 21.67 -26.46 -9.06
N ALA A 951 21.42 -25.52 -9.97
CA ALA A 951 21.25 -25.80 -11.39
C ALA A 951 22.52 -26.42 -12.02
N GLY A 952 22.44 -27.67 -12.45
CA GLY A 952 23.49 -28.38 -13.20
C GLY A 952 23.56 -27.96 -14.68
N ASN A 953 24.70 -28.19 -15.33
CA ASN A 953 24.90 -27.91 -16.74
C ASN A 953 23.95 -28.74 -17.63
N MET A 954 23.12 -28.06 -18.42
CA MET A 954 22.33 -28.72 -19.46
C MET A 954 23.22 -29.12 -20.65
N THR A 955 23.34 -30.41 -20.92
CA THR A 955 23.96 -30.92 -22.15
C THR A 955 22.93 -31.57 -23.06
N VAL A 956 22.96 -31.23 -24.35
CA VAL A 956 22.07 -31.84 -25.35
C VAL A 956 22.48 -33.31 -25.55
N GLY A 957 21.53 -34.23 -25.38
CA GLY A 957 21.76 -35.66 -25.53
C GLY A 957 22.10 -36.05 -26.97
N ASN A 958 22.92 -37.09 -27.12
CA ASN A 958 23.18 -37.69 -28.43
C ASN A 958 21.89 -38.33 -28.98
N ARG A 959 21.44 -37.90 -30.17
CA ARG A 959 20.17 -38.28 -30.82
C ARG A 959 20.04 -39.78 -31.16
N SER A 960 21.10 -40.57 -30.97
CA SER A 960 21.12 -42.01 -31.25
C SER A 960 20.56 -42.88 -30.12
N TYR A 961 20.33 -42.33 -28.93
CA TYR A 961 19.75 -43.06 -27.81
C TYR A 961 18.27 -42.74 -27.63
N THR A 962 17.41 -43.75 -27.67
CA THR A 962 15.97 -43.64 -27.37
C THR A 962 15.66 -43.66 -25.86
N ARG A 963 16.67 -43.98 -25.03
CA ARG A 963 16.60 -44.00 -23.55
C ARG A 963 18.01 -43.84 -22.95
N PRO A 964 18.17 -43.34 -21.71
CA PRO A 964 19.48 -43.28 -21.04
C PRO A 964 20.08 -44.69 -20.89
N PRO A 965 21.40 -44.89 -21.09
CA PRO A 965 22.04 -46.17 -20.84
C PRO A 965 22.05 -46.49 -19.33
N PRO A 966 21.96 -47.78 -18.93
CA PRO A 966 22.04 -48.18 -17.53
C PRO A 966 23.42 -47.84 -16.94
N VAL A 967 23.43 -47.24 -15.76
CA VAL A 967 24.66 -46.86 -15.04
C VAL A 967 25.24 -48.10 -14.37
N ASN A 968 26.54 -48.33 -14.54
CA ASN A 968 27.28 -49.33 -13.77
C ASN A 968 27.76 -48.70 -12.46
N PRO A 969 27.17 -49.03 -11.29
CA PRO A 969 27.54 -48.40 -10.01
C PRO A 969 28.98 -48.69 -9.56
N ALA A 970 29.67 -49.65 -10.20
CA ALA A 970 31.05 -49.99 -9.89
C ALA A 970 32.11 -49.14 -10.64
N ASP A 971 31.71 -48.29 -11.60
CA ASP A 971 32.62 -47.43 -12.37
C ASP A 971 32.42 -45.95 -12.01
N ALA A 972 33.34 -45.43 -11.18
CA ALA A 972 33.34 -44.06 -10.68
C ALA A 972 33.70 -42.99 -11.73
N THR A 973 34.11 -43.40 -12.94
CA THR A 973 34.55 -42.46 -14.00
C THR A 973 33.47 -42.15 -15.04
N SER A 974 32.32 -42.82 -14.97
CA SER A 974 31.19 -42.57 -15.84
C SER A 974 30.58 -41.19 -15.58
N ARG A 975 30.64 -40.29 -16.57
CA ARG A 975 30.02 -38.95 -16.56
C ARG A 975 28.48 -38.96 -16.55
N LEU A 976 27.86 -40.13 -16.44
CA LEU A 976 26.41 -40.35 -16.51
C LEU A 976 25.81 -40.71 -15.15
N TYR A 977 26.39 -40.23 -14.06
CA TYR A 977 25.68 -40.20 -12.78
C TYR A 977 24.56 -39.15 -12.89
N ASP A 978 23.31 -39.59 -12.77
CA ASP A 978 22.07 -38.81 -12.78
C ASP A 978 21.67 -38.11 -14.08
N SER A 979 21.06 -38.87 -14.99
CA SER A 979 20.25 -38.31 -16.08
C SER A 979 18.76 -38.33 -15.74
N CYS A 980 18.13 -37.16 -15.55
CA CYS A 980 16.66 -37.04 -15.55
C CYS A 980 16.15 -36.68 -16.96
N VAL A 981 15.07 -37.33 -17.39
CA VAL A 981 14.42 -37.13 -18.69
C VAL A 981 13.43 -35.95 -18.60
N ASP A 982 13.65 -34.87 -19.35
CA ASP A 982 12.64 -33.83 -19.57
C ASP A 982 11.66 -34.30 -20.65
N ASN A 983 10.52 -34.85 -20.23
CA ASN A 983 9.55 -35.45 -21.15
C ASN A 983 8.43 -34.50 -21.58
N VAL A 984 8.62 -33.17 -21.48
CA VAL A 984 7.52 -32.21 -21.69
C VAL A 984 7.68 -31.34 -22.94
N ILE A 985 8.88 -31.12 -23.47
CA ILE A 985 9.08 -30.20 -24.62
C ILE A 985 9.96 -30.76 -25.76
N SER A 986 10.83 -31.73 -25.51
CA SER A 986 11.57 -32.46 -26.57
C SER A 986 12.18 -33.76 -26.02
N PRO A 987 11.93 -34.94 -26.60
CA PRO A 987 12.39 -36.23 -26.05
C PRO A 987 13.93 -36.46 -26.10
N ASN A 988 14.73 -35.44 -26.43
CA ASN A 988 16.16 -35.56 -26.75
C ASN A 988 17.09 -34.71 -25.85
N ILE A 989 16.60 -34.24 -24.70
CA ILE A 989 17.40 -33.42 -23.75
C ILE A 989 17.52 -34.16 -22.42
N PHE A 990 18.76 -34.48 -22.01
CA PHE A 990 19.08 -35.09 -20.72
C PHE A 990 19.76 -34.04 -19.82
N CYS A 991 19.25 -33.84 -18.61
CA CYS A 991 19.96 -33.04 -17.61
C CYS A 991 20.93 -33.95 -16.84
N ILE A 992 22.23 -33.65 -16.89
CA ILE A 992 23.28 -34.33 -16.11
C ILE A 992 23.61 -33.43 -14.91
N PHE A 993 23.56 -33.97 -13.69
CA PHE A 993 23.85 -33.21 -12.48
C PHE A 993 25.28 -33.42 -11.98
N ASP A 994 25.89 -32.39 -11.39
CA ASP A 994 27.22 -32.48 -10.76
C ASP A 994 27.09 -33.07 -9.34
N GLN A 995 28.07 -33.86 -8.92
CA GLN A 995 28.12 -34.58 -7.63
C GLN A 995 28.07 -33.65 -6.39
N ASN A 996 28.22 -32.34 -6.57
CA ASN A 996 28.47 -31.36 -5.49
C ASN A 996 27.30 -30.41 -5.18
N GLN A 997 26.07 -30.70 -5.63
CA GLN A 997 25.00 -29.68 -5.71
C GLN A 997 23.68 -30.00 -4.97
N TYR A 998 23.70 -30.88 -3.96
CA TYR A 998 22.50 -31.33 -3.23
C TYR A 998 22.52 -31.06 -1.72
N TYR A 999 21.39 -30.58 -1.16
CA TYR A 999 21.17 -30.47 0.28
C TYR A 999 19.88 -31.19 0.72
N PRO A 1000 19.96 -32.32 1.45
CA PRO A 1000 18.76 -33.05 1.89
C PRO A 1000 18.12 -32.35 3.09
N GLU A 1001 16.84 -31.98 2.96
CA GLU A 1001 16.05 -31.31 4.01
C GLU A 1001 15.25 -32.33 4.84
N TYR A 1002 14.64 -33.32 4.18
CA TYR A 1002 13.80 -34.33 4.82
C TYR A 1002 14.01 -35.71 4.20
N LEU A 1003 13.96 -36.74 5.03
CA LEU A 1003 13.82 -38.14 4.64
C LEU A 1003 12.38 -38.57 4.89
N ILE A 1004 11.71 -39.07 3.86
CA ILE A 1004 10.33 -39.55 3.87
C ILE A 1004 10.35 -41.05 3.65
N ILE A 1005 9.76 -41.79 4.58
CA ILE A 1005 9.63 -43.25 4.50
C ILE A 1005 8.16 -43.54 4.21
N TYR A 1006 7.88 -44.35 3.19
CA TYR A 1006 6.51 -44.59 2.72
C TYR A 1006 6.29 -46.02 2.24
N LYS A 1007 5.03 -46.41 2.11
CA LYS A 1007 4.55 -47.65 1.49
C LYS A 1007 3.99 -47.38 0.10
#